data_AF-A0A1W0WJQ0-F1
#
_entry.id   AF-A0A1W0WJQ0-F1
#
_cell.length_a   1.000
_cell.length_b   1.000
_cell.length_c   1.000
_cell.angle_alpha   90.00
_cell.angle_beta   90.00
_cell.angle_gamma   90.00
#
_symmetry.space_group_name_H-M   'P 1'
#
loop_
_entity.id
_entity.type
_entity.pdbx_description
1 polymer ?
#
loop_
_entity_poly.entity_id
_entity_poly.type
_entity_poly.pdbx_seq_one_letter_code
_entity_poly.pdbx_strand_id
1 'polypeptide(L)'
;MATSNGHRYDKGASKTTLVSSSSSGEQSRDGKPITIDVVSSGSNFSIDDNTTSTMGSSSNYWTSSSSPIRSPSVSPRRLGSHTISRKKRLTMAASISLAILLLVTTTILATYYGIASAHPLQQQSNTTATAPTTTDHHLQTGTFTAFTATPDPLVPTTRRAVHGEEFLGSIPTAPPDAQFPGSSEMNAGPSDSVKATYKLQSVASDAAECSKAGNEILKRGGSAVDAAITTALCAGLYHSHSCGIGGGFFMVVYDREFKNATSIDAREVAPSAATERMYVDNKNISSVKGWHAIAVPGEIYGYWEAFKRFGSGHLTWKQLFEPAIALAEQGSVVNHVLARTISSNINDITGFDAGLTDIFVNKVTGLPFVEGEIIRYPMLAQTLRMIADDEQGIFEYYQGKIAQNLASDIQEGGGILTLADLNNYRPVIEDALHSKLRDNSSMYGVPPPAGSLILHYIISIMDGYKYNQSWDSMSDDDKILFYHRFTEAMKFAYARRTELGDDRFVPEVAEMKETLLSPWFAKLTRALINDQRTSNDTKTYGVNIVPAIGKVGTSHISIIDKMGNAVSITTTINTHFGSKRVSRKTGIILNNEMDDFTTSPNSPNYYGLPPSIANLIAPGKRPQSSCAPIIVVDHNGDVRVVMGASGGSRIISAVANALIRVLYFGQDVKEAIDAPRIHHQLLPMELSYEPNFLRKHLKGLEDKGHHLVFSNTIAVIQGLDRLENMRIEANCDYRKRGAPAGE
;
A
#
# COMPACT_ATOMS: atom_id res chain seq x y z
N MET A 1 44.36 -35.93 22.63
CA MET A 1 45.78 -35.62 22.89
C MET A 1 46.18 -34.44 22.00
N ALA A 2 47.05 -33.51 22.35
CA ALA A 2 47.35 -32.93 23.66
C ALA A 2 48.28 -31.71 23.48
N THR A 3 47.71 -30.51 23.36
CA THR A 3 48.41 -29.21 23.43
C THR A 3 47.42 -28.12 23.89
N SER A 4 47.88 -26.91 24.21
CA SER A 4 48.30 -26.57 25.58
C SER A 4 48.67 -25.09 25.69
N ASN A 5 47.78 -24.24 26.23
CA ASN A 5 48.01 -22.92 26.85
C ASN A 5 46.64 -22.29 27.21
N GLY A 6 46.44 -21.57 28.33
CA GLY A 6 47.33 -21.38 29.47
C GLY A 6 47.16 -20.03 30.15
N HIS A 7 46.19 -19.88 31.07
CA HIS A 7 46.34 -19.18 32.37
C HIS A 7 45.02 -19.14 33.18
N ARG A 8 45.15 -19.26 34.51
CA ARG A 8 44.17 -19.17 35.60
C ARG A 8 45.05 -19.00 36.86
N TYR A 9 44.79 -18.15 37.83
CA TYR A 9 43.68 -18.12 38.79
C TYR A 9 43.72 -16.75 39.53
N ASP A 10 42.74 -16.34 40.35
CA ASP A 10 42.66 -16.76 41.76
C ASP A 10 41.26 -16.61 42.40
N LYS A 11 41.09 -17.12 43.63
CA LYS A 11 39.86 -17.07 44.44
C LYS A 11 40.15 -16.81 45.92
N GLY A 12 39.53 -15.76 46.48
CA GLY A 12 39.27 -15.61 47.92
C GLY A 12 37.79 -15.87 48.24
N ALA A 13 37.48 -16.31 49.46
CA ALA A 13 36.11 -16.66 49.86
C ALA A 13 35.78 -16.18 51.29
N SER A 14 34.50 -15.87 51.55
CA SER A 14 33.94 -15.83 52.91
C SER A 14 32.43 -16.10 52.94
N LYS A 15 31.93 -16.29 54.17
CA LYS A 15 30.70 -17.01 54.55
C LYS A 15 29.42 -16.15 54.53
N THR A 16 28.29 -16.83 54.29
CA THR A 16 27.07 -16.92 55.15
C THR A 16 26.72 -15.70 56.03
N THR A 17 25.49 -15.18 56.05
CA THR A 17 24.35 -15.75 56.82
C THR A 17 22.96 -15.23 56.38
N LEU A 18 21.91 -15.99 56.70
CA LEU A 18 20.48 -15.78 56.39
C LEU A 18 19.71 -14.91 57.43
N VAL A 19 18.40 -14.73 57.19
CA VAL A 19 17.26 -14.24 58.04
C VAL A 19 16.60 -13.00 57.38
N SER A 20 15.38 -12.99 56.79
CA SER A 20 14.01 -13.45 57.15
C SER A 20 13.35 -12.62 58.29
N SER A 21 12.11 -12.13 58.25
CA SER A 21 11.00 -12.26 57.28
C SER A 21 9.88 -11.22 57.52
N SER A 22 9.03 -10.99 56.50
CA SER A 22 7.56 -10.81 56.54
C SER A 22 6.83 -9.74 57.41
N SER A 23 5.86 -9.06 56.75
CA SER A 23 4.50 -8.65 57.26
C SER A 23 4.36 -7.59 58.39
N SER A 24 3.30 -6.76 58.48
CA SER A 24 2.17 -6.45 57.58
C SER A 24 1.28 -5.29 58.11
N GLY A 25 0.74 -4.44 57.23
CA GLY A 25 -0.46 -3.59 57.45
C GLY A 25 -0.33 -2.41 58.44
N GLU A 26 -1.32 -1.52 58.60
CA GLU A 26 -2.39 -1.06 57.69
C GLU A 26 -3.04 0.24 58.25
N GLN A 27 -3.51 1.16 57.38
CA GLN A 27 -4.41 2.31 57.70
C GLN A 27 -3.89 3.40 58.69
N SER A 28 -4.47 4.61 58.80
CA SER A 28 -5.02 5.56 57.80
C SER A 28 -5.24 6.96 58.44
N ARG A 29 -5.36 8.03 57.63
CA ARG A 29 -5.94 9.37 57.97
C ARG A 29 -5.17 10.23 59.01
N ASP A 30 -5.29 11.55 59.08
CA ASP A 30 -5.93 12.63 58.28
C ASP A 30 -5.19 13.97 58.58
N GLY A 31 -5.39 15.08 57.82
CA GLY A 31 -5.22 16.42 58.43
C GLY A 31 -4.62 17.64 57.68
N LYS A 32 -5.24 18.11 56.59
CA LYS A 32 -5.32 19.53 56.14
C LYS A 32 -4.05 20.28 55.58
N PRO A 33 -4.24 21.40 54.84
CA PRO A 33 -3.19 22.09 54.08
C PRO A 33 -2.76 23.47 54.64
N ILE A 34 -1.76 24.11 54.00
CA ILE A 34 -1.26 25.47 54.28
C ILE A 34 -1.47 26.39 53.06
N THR A 35 -1.82 27.66 53.31
CA THR A 35 -2.02 28.74 52.33
C THR A 35 -0.74 29.58 52.14
N ILE A 36 -0.45 30.05 50.92
CA ILE A 36 0.44 31.20 50.64
C ILE A 36 -0.20 32.07 49.54
N ASP A 37 0.09 33.37 49.56
CA ASP A 37 -0.76 34.45 49.01
C ASP A 37 -0.50 34.91 47.56
N VAL A 38 -1.44 35.75 47.10
CA VAL A 38 -1.33 36.60 45.91
C VAL A 38 -0.48 37.83 46.23
N VAL A 39 0.36 38.28 45.28
CA VAL A 39 0.99 39.61 45.32
C VAL A 39 0.66 40.37 44.04
N SER A 40 0.24 41.62 44.18
CA SER A 40 0.01 42.56 43.08
C SER A 40 1.07 43.65 43.08
N SER A 41 1.50 44.04 41.88
CA SER A 41 2.12 45.34 41.62
C SER A 41 1.88 45.73 40.17
N GLY A 42 1.89 47.03 39.90
CA GLY A 42 1.76 47.58 38.55
C GLY A 42 2.49 48.91 38.47
N SER A 43 2.84 49.32 37.25
CA SER A 43 3.46 50.61 36.97
C SER A 43 3.12 51.05 35.55
N ASN A 44 2.99 52.35 35.36
CA ASN A 44 2.64 52.97 34.08
C ASN A 44 3.88 53.06 33.17
N PHE A 45 3.66 53.14 31.86
CA PHE A 45 4.47 54.00 31.01
C PHE A 45 3.63 54.60 29.88
N SER A 46 3.93 55.84 29.51
CA SER A 46 3.24 56.65 28.49
C SER A 46 4.22 57.07 27.39
N ILE A 47 3.75 57.14 26.15
CA ILE A 47 4.41 57.84 25.03
C ILE A 47 3.32 58.59 24.24
N ASP A 48 3.67 59.77 23.72
CA ASP A 48 2.75 60.85 23.33
C ASP A 48 2.20 60.78 21.89
N ASP A 49 1.11 61.53 21.66
CA ASP A 49 0.63 61.96 20.34
C ASP A 49 1.57 62.98 19.67
N ASN A 50 1.64 62.98 18.32
CA ASN A 50 1.18 64.13 17.53
C ASN A 50 1.19 63.93 15.99
N THR A 51 0.09 64.36 15.36
CA THR A 51 -0.08 65.18 14.12
C THR A 51 1.09 65.33 13.12
N THR A 52 0.92 65.40 11.79
CA THR A 52 -0.29 65.74 10.98
C THR A 52 -0.10 65.38 9.50
N SER A 53 -1.19 65.11 8.75
CA SER A 53 -1.53 65.87 7.53
C SER A 53 -2.90 65.48 6.92
N THR A 54 -3.56 66.47 6.34
CA THR A 54 -4.80 66.41 5.53
C THR A 54 -4.44 66.22 4.04
N MET A 55 -5.32 65.92 3.07
CA MET A 55 -6.79 65.84 2.96
C MET A 55 -7.16 64.97 1.73
N GLY A 56 -8.37 64.37 1.65
CA GLY A 56 -8.74 63.58 0.44
C GLY A 56 -10.12 62.90 0.42
N SER A 57 -11.20 63.68 0.49
CA SER A 57 -12.60 63.35 0.10
C SER A 57 -12.90 61.93 -0.46
N SER A 58 -13.55 61.04 0.31
CA SER A 58 -15.02 60.84 0.40
C SER A 58 -15.68 60.21 -0.85
N SER A 59 -16.60 59.24 -0.81
CA SER A 59 -17.28 58.47 0.26
C SER A 59 -17.87 57.18 -0.41
N ASN A 60 -18.70 56.27 0.11
CA ASN A 60 -19.47 55.95 1.35
C ASN A 60 -19.81 54.42 1.21
N TYR A 61 -20.50 53.64 2.04
CA TYR A 61 -21.21 53.63 3.35
C TYR A 61 -21.29 52.12 3.76
N TRP A 62 -21.80 51.58 4.88
CA TRP A 62 -22.54 52.03 6.09
C TRP A 62 -22.15 51.08 7.27
N THR A 63 -22.92 51.08 8.35
CA THR A 63 -22.89 50.26 9.60
C THR A 63 -23.24 48.76 9.38
N SER A 64 -22.80 47.75 10.16
CA SER A 64 -22.64 47.55 11.64
C SER A 64 -23.98 47.44 12.42
N SER A 65 -24.16 46.72 13.54
CA SER A 65 -23.27 45.96 14.47
C SER A 65 -24.06 44.91 15.34
N SER A 66 -23.43 44.36 16.38
CA SER A 66 -23.80 43.20 17.25
C SER A 66 -24.23 43.56 18.71
N SER A 67 -24.84 42.71 19.57
CA SER A 67 -25.59 41.44 19.36
C SER A 67 -26.60 41.00 20.48
N PRO A 68 -26.23 40.58 21.72
CA PRO A 68 -26.84 39.33 22.28
C PRO A 68 -27.41 39.32 23.74
N ILE A 69 -27.92 38.12 24.14
CA ILE A 69 -27.96 37.46 25.49
C ILE A 69 -29.29 37.36 26.32
N ARG A 70 -29.59 36.08 26.71
CA ARG A 70 -30.38 35.52 27.86
C ARG A 70 -31.93 35.49 27.90
N SER A 71 -32.42 34.58 28.75
CA SER A 71 -33.81 34.14 29.03
C SER A 71 -34.12 34.15 30.54
N PRO A 72 -35.37 33.90 31.01
CA PRO A 72 -35.74 32.54 31.46
C PRO A 72 -37.24 32.16 31.25
N SER A 73 -37.74 31.15 31.99
CA SER A 73 -38.91 30.29 31.70
C SER A 73 -40.17 30.46 32.57
N VAL A 74 -41.36 30.13 32.04
CA VAL A 74 -42.58 29.67 32.77
C VAL A 74 -43.35 28.63 31.93
N SER A 75 -44.14 27.74 32.55
CA SER A 75 -44.97 26.68 31.92
C SER A 75 -46.22 26.36 32.79
N PRO A 76 -47.10 25.37 32.47
CA PRO A 76 -47.93 25.21 31.26
C PRO A 76 -49.43 24.90 31.59
N ARG A 77 -50.36 24.89 30.61
CA ARG A 77 -51.60 24.06 30.68
C ARG A 77 -52.36 23.83 29.35
N ARG A 78 -53.20 22.79 29.36
CA ARG A 78 -54.08 22.25 28.28
C ARG A 78 -55.22 23.25 27.94
N LEU A 79 -55.88 23.24 26.78
CA LEU A 79 -56.74 22.19 26.20
C LEU A 79 -57.16 22.56 24.74
N GLY A 80 -57.83 21.63 24.02
CA GLY A 80 -58.70 21.99 22.89
C GLY A 80 -58.32 21.40 21.53
N SER A 81 -59.07 20.38 21.08
CA SER A 81 -58.93 19.73 19.77
C SER A 81 -59.62 20.48 18.63
N HIS A 82 -59.10 20.38 17.40
CA HIS A 82 -59.96 20.11 16.23
C HIS A 82 -59.20 19.36 15.13
N THR A 83 -59.87 18.39 14.51
CA THR A 83 -59.28 17.44 13.55
C THR A 83 -59.98 17.56 12.20
N ILE A 84 -59.25 17.72 11.09
CA ILE A 84 -59.72 17.43 9.71
C ILE A 84 -58.55 17.38 8.70
N SER A 85 -58.74 16.65 7.59
CA SER A 85 -57.92 16.69 6.37
C SER A 85 -56.44 16.21 6.41
N ARG A 86 -56.22 14.93 6.74
CA ARG A 86 -55.00 14.19 6.29
C ARG A 86 -55.23 13.31 5.05
N LYS A 87 -56.47 12.86 4.78
CA LYS A 87 -56.78 11.91 3.68
C LYS A 87 -56.63 12.45 2.25
N LYS A 88 -56.85 13.75 1.99
CA LYS A 88 -56.81 14.31 0.61
C LYS A 88 -55.40 14.44 0.01
N ARG A 89 -54.31 14.37 0.80
CA ARG A 89 -52.94 14.53 0.28
C ARG A 89 -52.32 13.22 -0.23
N LEU A 90 -52.65 12.06 0.36
CA LEU A 90 -52.10 10.76 -0.09
C LEU A 90 -52.64 10.34 -1.47
N THR A 91 -53.93 10.56 -1.73
CA THR A 91 -54.55 10.17 -3.01
C THR A 91 -53.95 10.90 -4.21
N MET A 92 -53.58 12.17 -4.04
CA MET A 92 -53.04 12.99 -5.12
C MET A 92 -51.59 12.61 -5.50
N ALA A 93 -50.78 12.20 -4.50
CA ALA A 93 -49.43 11.71 -4.75
C ALA A 93 -49.42 10.39 -5.55
N ALA A 94 -50.28 9.44 -5.16
CA ALA A 94 -50.37 8.13 -5.83
C ALA A 94 -50.72 8.24 -7.33
N SER A 95 -51.64 9.16 -7.69
CA SER A 95 -52.00 9.40 -9.10
C SER A 95 -50.84 9.93 -9.94
N ILE A 96 -49.97 10.78 -9.36
CA ILE A 96 -48.82 11.36 -10.07
C ILE A 96 -47.77 10.27 -10.32
N SER A 97 -47.45 9.45 -9.32
CA SER A 97 -46.51 8.32 -9.49
C SER A 97 -46.97 7.33 -10.55
N LEU A 98 -48.27 7.01 -10.62
CA LEU A 98 -48.81 6.10 -11.62
C LEU A 98 -48.75 6.66 -13.05
N ALA A 99 -48.98 7.97 -13.22
CA ALA A 99 -48.87 8.64 -14.51
C ALA A 99 -47.42 8.68 -15.04
N ILE A 100 -46.45 8.91 -14.16
CA ILE A 100 -45.02 8.86 -14.50
C ILE A 100 -44.61 7.45 -14.93
N LEU A 101 -45.06 6.41 -14.22
CA LEU A 101 -44.76 5.02 -14.55
C LEU A 101 -45.34 4.60 -15.91
N LEU A 102 -46.56 5.04 -16.23
CA LEU A 102 -47.18 4.83 -17.54
C LEU A 102 -46.39 5.51 -18.67
N LEU A 103 -45.97 6.76 -18.48
CA LEU A 103 -45.16 7.47 -19.48
C LEU A 103 -43.85 6.71 -19.75
N VAL A 104 -43.10 6.35 -18.71
CA VAL A 104 -41.82 5.62 -18.85
C VAL A 104 -41.99 4.28 -19.57
N THR A 105 -43.06 3.51 -19.26
CA THR A 105 -43.30 2.24 -19.97
C THR A 105 -43.65 2.45 -21.45
N THR A 106 -44.39 3.52 -21.81
CA THR A 106 -44.67 3.82 -23.23
C THR A 106 -43.43 4.21 -24.03
N THR A 107 -42.48 4.96 -23.44
CA THR A 107 -41.21 5.29 -24.13
C THR A 107 -40.35 4.04 -24.36
N ILE A 108 -40.31 3.12 -23.40
CA ILE A 108 -39.54 1.87 -23.50
C ILE A 108 -40.12 0.92 -24.56
N LEU A 109 -41.46 0.81 -24.66
CA LEU A 109 -42.07 0.04 -25.77
C LEU A 109 -41.78 0.69 -27.14
N ALA A 110 -41.81 2.02 -27.23
CA ALA A 110 -41.56 2.72 -28.49
C ALA A 110 -40.14 2.47 -29.03
N THR A 111 -39.11 2.49 -28.18
CA THR A 111 -37.74 2.15 -28.59
C THR A 111 -37.57 0.66 -28.87
N TYR A 112 -38.21 -0.24 -28.11
CA TYR A 112 -38.11 -1.69 -28.32
C TYR A 112 -38.68 -2.13 -29.68
N TYR A 113 -39.82 -1.59 -30.10
CA TYR A 113 -40.42 -1.89 -31.41
C TYR A 113 -39.77 -1.11 -32.58
N GLY A 114 -39.11 0.02 -32.33
CA GLY A 114 -38.46 0.83 -33.36
C GLY A 114 -37.23 0.20 -34.03
N ILE A 115 -36.60 -0.78 -33.38
CA ILE A 115 -35.31 -1.37 -33.82
C ILE A 115 -35.51 -2.58 -34.77
N ALA A 116 -36.73 -3.14 -34.87
CA ALA A 116 -36.99 -4.39 -35.59
C ALA A 116 -37.10 -4.29 -37.13
N SER A 117 -36.71 -3.16 -37.74
CA SER A 117 -37.20 -2.77 -39.09
C SER A 117 -36.15 -2.20 -40.06
N ALA A 118 -34.92 -2.71 -40.07
CA ALA A 118 -33.94 -2.36 -41.13
C ALA A 118 -32.86 -3.43 -41.40
N HIS A 119 -33.06 -4.29 -42.41
CA HIS A 119 -31.97 -5.04 -43.06
C HIS A 119 -32.37 -5.50 -44.48
N PRO A 120 -31.61 -5.11 -45.51
CA PRO A 120 -31.51 -5.84 -46.77
C PRO A 120 -30.16 -6.56 -46.92
N LEU A 121 -30.11 -7.56 -47.82
CA LEU A 121 -28.94 -8.40 -48.12
C LEU A 121 -28.40 -8.10 -49.53
N GLN A 122 -27.07 -8.17 -49.70
CA GLN A 122 -26.38 -8.54 -50.95
C GLN A 122 -24.96 -8.99 -50.57
N GLN A 123 -24.62 -10.29 -50.53
CA GLN A 123 -24.49 -11.30 -51.61
C GLN A 123 -23.11 -11.26 -52.28
N GLN A 124 -22.40 -12.40 -52.24
CA GLN A 124 -21.01 -12.56 -52.66
C GLN A 124 -20.85 -12.89 -54.16
N SER A 125 -19.67 -12.58 -54.72
CA SER A 125 -19.13 -13.25 -55.90
C SER A 125 -17.61 -13.43 -55.78
N ASN A 126 -17.09 -14.57 -56.24
CA ASN A 126 -15.69 -14.97 -56.12
C ASN A 126 -14.76 -14.19 -57.08
N THR A 127 -13.47 -14.07 -56.74
CA THR A 127 -12.38 -14.44 -57.66
C THR A 127 -11.08 -14.80 -56.93
N THR A 128 -10.29 -15.67 -57.55
CA THR A 128 -8.95 -16.13 -57.11
C THR A 128 -7.85 -15.29 -57.76
N ALA A 129 -6.63 -15.27 -57.18
CA ALA A 129 -5.33 -15.49 -57.86
C ALA A 129 -4.13 -14.64 -57.35
N THR A 130 -3.02 -15.34 -57.11
CA THR A 130 -1.59 -15.01 -57.33
C THR A 130 -1.10 -13.54 -57.43
N ALA A 131 -0.07 -13.23 -56.65
CA ALA A 131 1.02 -12.29 -56.99
C ALA A 131 2.22 -13.06 -57.59
N PRO A 132 3.41 -12.48 -57.87
CA PRO A 132 3.80 -11.06 -58.01
C PRO A 132 4.64 -10.75 -59.29
N THR A 133 4.96 -9.47 -59.58
CA THR A 133 6.22 -9.11 -60.29
C THR A 133 6.71 -7.66 -60.08
N THR A 134 8.00 -7.55 -59.76
CA THR A 134 9.03 -6.51 -60.06
C THR A 134 8.69 -5.19 -60.78
N THR A 135 9.31 -4.08 -60.30
CA THR A 135 10.26 -3.25 -61.09
C THR A 135 11.18 -2.41 -60.18
N ASP A 136 12.45 -2.27 -60.55
CA ASP A 136 13.47 -1.39 -59.93
C ASP A 136 13.43 0.06 -60.44
N HIS A 137 14.15 0.97 -59.78
CA HIS A 137 14.88 2.06 -60.46
C HIS A 137 16.12 2.57 -59.67
N HIS A 138 17.29 2.61 -60.34
CA HIS A 138 18.54 3.30 -59.90
C HIS A 138 18.40 4.85 -60.01
N LEU A 139 19.32 5.77 -59.65
CA LEU A 139 20.80 5.91 -59.52
C LEU A 139 21.10 6.94 -58.36
N GLN A 140 22.29 7.31 -57.84
CA GLN A 140 23.77 7.00 -57.91
C GLN A 140 24.40 7.55 -56.57
N THR A 141 25.70 7.69 -56.24
CA THR A 141 27.05 7.52 -56.87
C THR A 141 27.80 6.35 -56.17
N GLY A 142 29.12 6.19 -55.95
CA GLY A 142 30.41 6.85 -56.30
C GLY A 142 31.09 7.63 -55.16
N THR A 143 32.38 7.47 -54.80
CA THR A 143 33.51 6.64 -55.35
C THR A 143 34.72 6.57 -54.39
N PHE A 144 35.47 5.44 -54.32
CA PHE A 144 36.96 5.27 -54.22
C PHE A 144 37.80 6.02 -53.12
N THR A 145 38.90 5.54 -52.48
CA THR A 145 39.66 4.25 -52.42
C THR A 145 40.68 4.20 -51.24
N ALA A 146 41.07 2.98 -50.79
CA ALA A 146 42.43 2.37 -50.62
C ALA A 146 43.71 3.24 -50.34
N PHE A 147 44.80 2.83 -49.65
CA PHE A 147 45.22 1.62 -48.87
C PHE A 147 46.56 1.88 -48.07
N THR A 148 47.21 0.81 -47.54
CA THR A 148 48.60 0.67 -46.94
C THR A 148 48.71 0.84 -45.41
N ALA A 149 49.15 -0.16 -44.59
CA ALA A 149 50.45 -0.87 -44.38
C ALA A 149 51.32 -0.17 -43.29
N THR A 150 51.97 -0.79 -42.28
CA THR A 150 52.22 -2.20 -41.84
C THR A 150 52.64 -2.25 -40.34
N PRO A 151 52.50 -3.39 -39.61
CA PRO A 151 53.16 -3.65 -38.29
C PRO A 151 54.64 -4.10 -38.50
N ASP A 152 55.50 -4.43 -37.55
CA ASP A 152 55.45 -5.00 -36.17
C ASP A 152 56.86 -4.76 -35.49
N PRO A 153 57.38 -5.42 -34.41
CA PRO A 153 56.80 -6.33 -33.40
C PRO A 153 57.22 -6.04 -31.93
N LEU A 154 56.67 -6.83 -30.97
CA LEU A 154 57.46 -7.65 -30.01
C LEU A 154 56.57 -8.58 -29.16
N VAL A 155 57.14 -9.69 -28.67
CA VAL A 155 56.44 -10.90 -28.18
C VAL A 155 57.18 -11.45 -26.94
N PRO A 156 56.49 -11.91 -25.87
CA PRO A 156 56.45 -13.37 -25.61
C PRO A 156 55.23 -13.94 -24.83
N THR A 157 54.57 -14.92 -25.44
CA THR A 157 54.07 -16.20 -24.82
C THR A 157 53.03 -16.19 -23.67
N THR A 158 52.21 -17.22 -23.42
CA THR A 158 51.94 -18.52 -24.11
C THR A 158 50.42 -18.72 -24.28
N ARG A 159 50.01 -19.55 -25.24
CA ARG A 159 48.70 -20.23 -25.28
C ARG A 159 48.92 -21.73 -25.48
N ARG A 160 48.03 -22.55 -24.93
CA ARG A 160 47.82 -23.95 -25.34
C ARG A 160 46.35 -24.10 -25.74
N ALA A 161 46.07 -24.70 -26.88
CA ALA A 161 44.73 -24.72 -27.48
C ALA A 161 44.09 -26.11 -27.42
N VAL A 162 42.75 -26.13 -27.52
CA VAL A 162 41.94 -27.28 -27.96
C VAL A 162 40.87 -26.72 -28.91
N HIS A 163 40.43 -27.53 -29.88
CA HIS A 163 39.42 -27.18 -30.87
C HIS A 163 38.00 -27.04 -30.27
N GLY A 164 37.11 -26.40 -31.03
CA GLY A 164 35.67 -26.61 -30.90
C GLY A 164 35.14 -27.40 -32.10
N GLU A 165 34.03 -28.11 -31.88
CA GLU A 165 33.16 -28.66 -32.93
C GLU A 165 31.73 -28.15 -32.68
N GLU A 166 30.94 -28.04 -33.75
CA GLU A 166 29.54 -27.61 -33.66
C GLU A 166 28.65 -28.79 -33.26
N PHE A 167 27.66 -28.56 -32.40
CA PHE A 167 26.56 -29.50 -32.16
C PHE A 167 25.22 -28.78 -32.12
N LEU A 168 24.34 -29.15 -33.06
CA LEU A 168 22.94 -28.73 -33.09
C LEU A 168 22.17 -29.43 -31.96
N GLY A 169 22.05 -28.74 -30.82
CA GLY A 169 21.27 -29.20 -29.67
C GLY A 169 19.78 -28.94 -29.83
N SER A 170 18.95 -29.95 -29.59
CA SER A 170 17.48 -29.85 -29.64
C SER A 170 16.90 -29.03 -28.48
N ILE A 171 15.74 -28.41 -28.71
CA ILE A 171 14.96 -27.72 -27.67
C ILE A 171 14.53 -28.75 -26.61
N PRO A 172 14.82 -28.55 -25.31
CA PRO A 172 14.33 -29.45 -24.26
C PRO A 172 12.82 -29.30 -24.08
N THR A 173 12.06 -30.32 -24.48
CA THR A 173 10.67 -30.50 -24.00
C THR A 173 10.72 -30.78 -22.50
N ALA A 174 9.95 -30.04 -21.70
CA ALA A 174 9.90 -30.25 -20.26
C ALA A 174 9.46 -31.70 -19.91
N PRO A 175 10.07 -32.35 -18.91
CA PRO A 175 9.71 -33.71 -18.53
C PRO A 175 8.33 -33.74 -17.85
N PRO A 176 7.46 -34.69 -18.19
CA PRO A 176 6.20 -34.90 -17.49
C PRO A 176 6.44 -35.65 -16.17
N ASP A 177 6.89 -34.91 -15.15
CA ASP A 177 6.65 -35.17 -13.72
C ASP A 177 7.35 -34.10 -12.88
N ALA A 178 6.64 -33.01 -12.57
CA ALA A 178 7.13 -31.98 -11.67
C ALA A 178 7.07 -32.47 -10.22
N GLN A 179 8.08 -33.23 -9.80
CA GLN A 179 8.19 -33.69 -8.42
C GLN A 179 8.23 -32.49 -7.45
N PHE A 180 7.19 -32.37 -6.62
CA PHE A 180 7.13 -31.40 -5.53
C PHE A 180 8.45 -31.42 -4.73
N PRO A 181 9.12 -30.27 -4.50
CA PRO A 181 10.33 -30.23 -3.69
C PRO A 181 10.04 -30.83 -2.31
N GLY A 182 10.82 -31.86 -1.95
CA GLY A 182 10.44 -32.84 -0.94
C GLY A 182 10.30 -32.30 0.47
N SER A 183 9.07 -31.90 0.85
CA SER A 183 8.63 -31.90 2.23
C SER A 183 8.19 -33.31 2.62
N SER A 184 8.85 -33.88 3.62
CA SER A 184 8.26 -34.95 4.45
C SER A 184 7.11 -34.37 5.29
N GLU A 185 6.41 -35.21 6.05
CA GLU A 185 5.25 -34.83 6.88
C GLU A 185 5.60 -33.96 8.11
N MET A 186 6.71 -33.22 8.08
CA MET A 186 7.03 -32.22 9.07
C MET A 186 6.14 -30.99 8.85
N ASN A 187 5.23 -30.74 9.79
CA ASN A 187 4.86 -29.36 10.11
C ASN A 187 6.17 -28.58 10.28
N ALA A 188 6.35 -27.50 9.53
CA ALA A 188 7.41 -26.55 9.84
C ALA A 188 7.18 -26.06 11.28
N GLY A 189 8.25 -26.02 12.08
CA GLY A 189 8.18 -25.46 13.43
C GLY A 189 7.70 -24.00 13.40
N PRO A 190 7.21 -23.47 14.54
CA PRO A 190 6.79 -22.07 14.62
C PRO A 190 7.92 -21.15 14.12
N SER A 191 7.58 -20.14 13.32
CA SER A 191 8.59 -19.29 12.70
C SER A 191 9.37 -18.47 13.75
N ASP A 192 10.51 -17.92 13.34
CA ASP A 192 11.31 -17.01 14.16
C ASP A 192 10.64 -15.63 14.40
N SER A 193 9.44 -15.38 13.87
CA SER A 193 8.65 -14.19 14.27
C SER A 193 8.22 -14.27 15.73
N VAL A 194 8.44 -13.21 16.50
CA VAL A 194 7.95 -13.12 17.88
C VAL A 194 6.47 -12.74 17.87
N LYS A 195 5.62 -13.52 18.54
CA LYS A 195 4.31 -13.02 18.99
C LYS A 195 4.55 -12.22 20.26
N ALA A 196 4.36 -10.91 20.18
CA ALA A 196 4.44 -10.04 21.35
C ALA A 196 3.04 -9.75 21.88
N THR A 197 2.95 -9.42 23.17
CA THR A 197 1.70 -9.02 23.82
C THR A 197 1.93 -7.78 24.66
N TYR A 198 1.26 -6.69 24.30
CA TYR A 198 1.34 -5.37 24.93
C TYR A 198 0.03 -5.03 25.65
N LYS A 199 0.02 -4.01 26.51
CA LYS A 199 -1.13 -3.63 27.34
C LYS A 199 -1.80 -2.34 26.89
N LEU A 200 -1.01 -1.38 26.40
CA LEU A 200 -1.44 -0.01 26.12
C LEU A 200 -1.48 0.25 24.62
N GLN A 201 -0.33 0.05 23.96
CA GLN A 201 -0.05 0.52 22.60
C GLN A 201 0.91 -0.44 21.87
N SER A 202 0.87 -0.44 20.53
CA SER A 202 1.82 -1.21 19.72
C SER A 202 2.01 -0.65 18.30
N VAL A 203 3.21 -0.85 17.76
CA VAL A 203 3.61 -0.60 16.37
C VAL A 203 4.17 -1.89 15.79
N ALA A 204 3.63 -2.33 14.65
CA ALA A 204 4.13 -3.46 13.87
C ALA A 204 4.53 -2.99 12.46
N SER A 205 5.79 -3.17 12.09
CA SER A 205 6.36 -2.83 10.78
C SER A 205 7.35 -3.89 10.32
N ASP A 206 7.63 -3.94 9.02
CA ASP A 206 8.63 -4.86 8.45
C ASP A 206 10.09 -4.47 8.77
N ALA A 207 10.33 -3.44 9.60
CA ALA A 207 11.64 -3.02 10.08
C ALA A 207 11.63 -2.85 11.61
N ALA A 208 12.25 -3.78 12.35
CA ALA A 208 12.24 -3.80 13.82
C ALA A 208 12.65 -2.47 14.48
N GLU A 209 13.69 -1.81 13.97
CA GLU A 209 14.15 -0.51 14.49
C GLU A 209 13.14 0.63 14.23
N CYS A 210 12.37 0.55 13.15
CA CYS A 210 11.33 1.53 12.84
C CYS A 210 10.06 1.31 13.67
N SER A 211 9.74 0.05 14.03
CA SER A 211 8.72 -0.22 15.05
C SER A 211 9.11 0.39 16.40
N LYS A 212 10.37 0.26 16.83
CA LYS A 212 10.88 0.93 18.04
C LYS A 212 10.76 2.44 17.94
N ALA A 213 11.20 3.05 16.84
CA ALA A 213 11.12 4.50 16.64
C ALA A 213 9.69 5.04 16.77
N GLY A 214 8.70 4.34 16.20
CA GLY A 214 7.28 4.68 16.38
C GLY A 214 6.79 4.53 17.81
N ASN A 215 7.20 3.46 18.52
CA ASN A 215 6.83 3.27 19.93
C ASN A 215 7.44 4.35 20.84
N GLU A 216 8.67 4.80 20.60
CA GLU A 216 9.26 5.91 21.37
C GLU A 216 8.50 7.24 21.13
N ILE A 217 7.90 7.45 19.95
CA ILE A 217 7.01 8.58 19.68
C ILE A 217 5.70 8.47 20.48
N LEU A 218 5.08 7.29 20.54
CA LEU A 218 3.88 7.05 21.37
C LEU A 218 4.17 7.29 22.87
N LYS A 219 5.33 6.83 23.37
CA LYS A 219 5.81 7.09 24.74
C LYS A 219 6.04 8.58 25.02
N ARG A 220 6.59 9.33 24.05
CA ARG A 220 6.73 10.80 24.12
C ARG A 220 5.39 11.56 24.11
N GLY A 221 4.26 10.86 23.99
CA GLY A 221 2.92 11.45 23.98
C GLY A 221 2.26 11.53 22.61
N GLY A 222 2.92 11.07 21.55
CA GLY A 222 2.38 11.07 20.19
C GLY A 222 1.14 10.19 20.00
N SER A 223 0.36 10.50 18.97
CA SER A 223 -0.79 9.72 18.52
C SER A 223 -0.36 8.53 17.65
N ALA A 224 -1.31 7.64 17.33
CA ALA A 224 -1.10 6.61 16.32
C ALA A 224 -0.60 7.16 14.97
N VAL A 225 -0.98 8.39 14.59
CA VAL A 225 -0.55 9.05 13.35
C VAL A 225 0.86 9.64 13.45
N ASP A 226 1.22 10.27 14.58
CA ASP A 226 2.60 10.76 14.82
C ASP A 226 3.62 9.60 14.70
N ALA A 227 3.25 8.46 15.28
CA ALA A 227 4.05 7.23 15.21
C ALA A 227 4.09 6.65 13.80
N ALA A 228 2.96 6.66 13.06
CA ALA A 228 2.90 6.15 11.68
C ALA A 228 3.83 6.93 10.74
N ILE A 229 3.82 8.26 10.82
CA ILE A 229 4.71 9.14 10.04
C ILE A 229 6.18 8.81 10.36
N THR A 230 6.53 8.73 11.65
CA THR A 230 7.91 8.44 12.08
C THR A 230 8.39 7.06 11.61
N THR A 231 7.56 6.02 11.78
CA THR A 231 7.89 4.65 11.33
C THR A 231 7.98 4.57 9.81
N ALA A 232 7.16 5.30 9.05
CA ALA A 232 7.23 5.35 7.59
C ALA A 232 8.50 6.05 7.07
N LEU A 233 8.86 7.20 7.64
CA LEU A 233 10.11 7.90 7.32
C LEU A 233 11.35 7.05 7.64
N CYS A 234 11.33 6.28 8.74
CA CYS A 234 12.35 5.30 9.05
C CYS A 234 12.37 4.12 8.06
N ALA A 235 11.19 3.59 7.69
CA ALA A 235 11.07 2.48 6.75
C ALA A 235 11.64 2.86 5.36
N GLY A 236 11.45 4.10 4.91
CA GLY A 236 12.05 4.62 3.67
C GLY A 236 13.60 4.66 3.65
N LEU A 237 14.26 4.49 4.80
CA LEU A 237 15.72 4.38 4.91
C LEU A 237 16.17 2.92 5.11
N TYR A 238 15.44 2.16 5.93
CA TYR A 238 15.74 0.76 6.26
C TYR A 238 15.37 -0.20 5.11
N HIS A 239 14.30 0.14 4.39
CA HIS A 239 13.76 -0.52 3.20
C HIS A 239 13.66 0.46 2.02
N SER A 240 14.70 1.27 1.83
CA SER A 240 14.86 2.23 0.71
C SER A 240 14.76 1.64 -0.71
N HIS A 241 14.72 0.31 -0.81
CA HIS A 241 14.43 -0.44 -2.02
C HIS A 241 12.93 -0.66 -2.28
N SER A 242 12.05 -0.37 -1.32
CA SER A 242 10.61 -0.73 -1.32
C SER A 242 9.66 0.45 -1.07
N CYS A 243 10.11 1.51 -0.39
CA CYS A 243 9.26 2.62 0.05
C CYS A 243 10.08 3.91 0.31
N GLY A 244 9.38 5.02 0.59
CA GLY A 244 9.97 6.29 1.04
C GLY A 244 9.52 7.50 0.22
N ILE A 245 10.04 8.68 0.62
CA ILE A 245 9.50 10.00 0.25
C ILE A 245 9.53 10.36 -1.26
N GLY A 246 9.98 9.46 -2.14
CA GLY A 246 9.91 9.58 -3.59
C GLY A 246 8.75 8.81 -4.25
N GLY A 247 7.83 8.26 -3.45
CA GLY A 247 6.61 7.59 -3.90
C GLY A 247 5.35 8.08 -3.18
N GLY A 248 4.50 7.16 -2.74
CA GLY A 248 3.18 7.44 -2.20
C GLY A 248 2.63 6.35 -1.28
N PHE A 249 1.50 6.65 -0.63
CA PHE A 249 0.88 5.73 0.33
C PHE A 249 -0.65 5.77 0.32
N PHE A 250 -1.25 4.73 0.89
CA PHE A 250 -2.65 4.71 1.33
C PHE A 250 -2.72 4.46 2.84
N MET A 251 -3.53 5.24 3.56
CA MET A 251 -3.70 5.16 5.01
C MET A 251 -5.18 5.12 5.39
N VAL A 252 -5.54 4.28 6.35
CA VAL A 252 -6.78 4.42 7.14
C VAL A 252 -6.40 4.87 8.55
N VAL A 253 -7.09 5.89 9.05
CA VAL A 253 -7.05 6.33 10.45
C VAL A 253 -8.42 6.05 11.05
N TYR A 254 -8.48 5.29 12.15
CA TYR A 254 -9.70 5.11 12.95
C TYR A 254 -9.59 5.90 14.25
N ASP A 255 -10.55 6.80 14.47
CA ASP A 255 -10.68 7.57 15.70
C ASP A 255 -11.62 6.84 16.66
N ARG A 256 -11.14 6.57 17.88
CA ARG A 256 -11.86 5.79 18.89
C ARG A 256 -12.85 6.62 19.70
N GLU A 257 -12.72 7.94 19.73
CA GLU A 257 -13.66 8.85 20.42
C GLU A 257 -14.91 9.06 19.55
N PHE A 258 -14.71 9.42 18.28
CA PHE A 258 -15.79 9.67 17.32
C PHE A 258 -16.33 8.40 16.64
N LYS A 259 -15.60 7.28 16.73
CA LYS A 259 -15.94 5.96 16.15
C LYS A 259 -16.16 6.00 14.64
N ASN A 260 -15.32 6.76 13.95
CA ASN A 260 -15.30 6.88 12.49
C ASN A 260 -13.91 6.58 11.94
N ALA A 261 -13.83 6.37 10.63
CA ALA A 261 -12.57 6.11 9.93
C ALA A 261 -12.41 7.08 8.76
N THR A 262 -11.29 7.78 8.72
CA THR A 262 -10.88 8.63 7.59
C THR A 262 -9.85 7.89 6.77
N SER A 263 -9.98 7.95 5.45
CA SER A 263 -8.97 7.50 4.51
C SER A 263 -8.12 8.67 4.01
N ILE A 264 -6.83 8.40 3.78
CA ILE A 264 -5.90 9.32 3.14
C ILE A 264 -5.22 8.58 1.99
N ASP A 265 -5.53 9.02 0.78
CA ASP A 265 -4.85 8.62 -0.45
C ASP A 265 -3.80 9.69 -0.79
N ALA A 266 -2.54 9.33 -0.51
CA ALA A 266 -1.33 10.03 -0.93
C ALA A 266 -0.65 9.29 -2.09
N ARG A 267 -1.44 8.67 -2.98
CA ARG A 267 -0.98 8.01 -4.21
C ARG A 267 -0.43 9.03 -5.18
N GLU A 268 0.60 8.61 -5.91
CA GLU A 268 1.23 9.38 -6.95
C GLU A 268 0.26 9.64 -8.12
N VAL A 269 0.46 10.76 -8.83
CA VAL A 269 -0.33 11.08 -10.04
C VAL A 269 0.54 11.15 -11.29
N ALA A 270 -0.06 10.87 -12.45
CA ALA A 270 0.58 11.10 -13.73
C ALA A 270 0.89 12.61 -13.91
N PRO A 271 2.12 12.99 -14.33
CA PRO A 271 2.45 14.38 -14.65
C PRO A 271 1.52 14.97 -15.71
N SER A 272 1.36 16.29 -15.73
CA SER A 272 0.47 17.00 -16.66
C SER A 272 0.80 16.78 -18.15
N ALA A 273 2.05 16.46 -18.46
CA ALA A 273 2.52 16.12 -19.81
C ALA A 273 2.39 14.62 -20.18
N ALA A 274 1.85 13.77 -19.29
CA ALA A 274 1.63 12.35 -19.58
C ALA A 274 0.45 12.15 -20.55
N THR A 275 0.54 11.15 -21.42
CA THR A 275 -0.54 10.82 -22.37
C THR A 275 -0.85 9.33 -22.33
N GLU A 276 -2.11 8.98 -22.64
CA GLU A 276 -2.63 7.60 -22.70
C GLU A 276 -1.66 6.62 -23.38
N ARG A 277 -0.99 7.08 -24.44
CA ARG A 277 -0.23 6.25 -25.36
C ARG A 277 1.29 6.43 -25.29
N MET A 278 1.83 7.18 -24.33
CA MET A 278 3.24 7.59 -24.34
C MET A 278 4.24 6.41 -24.51
N TYR A 279 4.02 5.29 -23.83
CA TYR A 279 4.86 4.07 -23.95
C TYR A 279 4.49 3.18 -25.16
N VAL A 280 3.34 3.42 -25.79
CA VAL A 280 2.94 2.76 -27.05
C VAL A 280 3.64 3.44 -28.22
N ASP A 281 3.56 4.77 -28.27
CA ASP A 281 3.97 5.57 -29.43
C ASP A 281 5.47 5.97 -29.40
N ASN A 282 6.13 5.93 -28.23
CA ASN A 282 7.57 6.09 -28.11
C ASN A 282 8.21 4.88 -27.41
N LYS A 283 8.96 4.06 -28.17
CA LYS A 283 9.65 2.85 -27.66
C LYS A 283 11.00 3.11 -27.00
N ASN A 284 11.47 4.36 -26.98
CA ASN A 284 12.71 4.74 -26.29
C ASN A 284 12.47 5.07 -24.80
N ILE A 285 11.21 5.06 -24.35
CA ILE A 285 10.83 5.35 -22.96
C ILE A 285 10.14 4.14 -22.32
N SER A 286 10.22 4.03 -21.00
CA SER A 286 9.67 2.91 -20.24
C SER A 286 8.92 3.40 -19.00
N SER A 287 7.86 2.69 -18.67
CA SER A 287 7.09 2.82 -17.43
C SER A 287 7.77 2.16 -16.22
N VAL A 288 8.70 1.22 -16.46
CA VAL A 288 9.38 0.45 -15.41
C VAL A 288 10.71 1.08 -14.99
N LYS A 289 11.46 1.68 -15.93
CA LYS A 289 12.82 2.20 -15.68
C LYS A 289 13.08 3.55 -16.36
N GLY A 290 13.81 4.41 -15.67
CA GLY A 290 14.22 5.73 -16.15
C GLY A 290 13.20 6.84 -15.87
N TRP A 291 13.56 8.06 -16.27
CA TRP A 291 12.87 9.29 -15.83
C TRP A 291 11.44 9.46 -16.34
N HIS A 292 11.01 8.64 -17.31
CA HIS A 292 9.63 8.60 -17.81
C HIS A 292 8.71 7.67 -16.99
N ALA A 293 9.26 6.89 -16.05
CA ALA A 293 8.50 6.00 -15.18
C ALA A 293 7.88 6.71 -13.96
N ILE A 294 8.35 7.93 -13.67
CA ILE A 294 8.14 8.63 -12.41
C ILE A 294 6.80 9.36 -12.42
N ALA A 295 5.92 8.96 -11.50
CA ALA A 295 4.72 9.71 -11.13
C ALA A 295 5.04 10.73 -10.02
N VAL A 296 4.17 11.72 -9.82
CA VAL A 296 4.40 12.82 -8.87
C VAL A 296 4.30 12.33 -7.42
N PRO A 297 5.38 12.41 -6.59
CA PRO A 297 5.38 11.85 -5.23
C PRO A 297 4.39 12.51 -4.27
N GLY A 298 3.67 11.69 -3.49
CA GLY A 298 2.59 12.13 -2.61
C GLY A 298 2.86 12.09 -1.12
N GLU A 299 3.89 11.34 -0.66
CA GLU A 299 4.06 11.01 0.76
C GLU A 299 4.07 12.24 1.69
N ILE A 300 4.88 13.26 1.39
CA ILE A 300 5.09 14.40 2.29
C ILE A 300 3.82 15.23 2.48
N TYR A 301 3.01 15.42 1.42
CA TYR A 301 1.70 16.07 1.55
C TYR A 301 0.73 15.21 2.37
N GLY A 302 0.71 13.89 2.11
CA GLY A 302 -0.11 12.94 2.87
C GLY A 302 0.19 12.95 4.37
N TYR A 303 1.47 12.86 4.75
CA TYR A 303 1.90 12.92 6.15
C TYR A 303 1.53 14.25 6.81
N TRP A 304 1.63 15.38 6.10
CA TRP A 304 1.27 16.70 6.63
C TRP A 304 -0.24 16.86 6.86
N GLU A 305 -1.08 16.38 5.94
CA GLU A 305 -2.52 16.35 6.14
C GLU A 305 -2.93 15.40 7.28
N ALA A 306 -2.28 14.24 7.41
CA ALA A 306 -2.50 13.34 8.53
C ALA A 306 -2.12 14.01 9.87
N PHE A 307 -0.93 14.61 9.95
CA PHE A 307 -0.42 15.31 11.14
C PHE A 307 -1.34 16.46 11.58
N LYS A 308 -1.77 17.32 10.66
CA LYS A 308 -2.68 18.45 10.97
C LYS A 308 -4.06 18.03 11.46
N ARG A 309 -4.51 16.81 11.15
CA ARG A 309 -5.85 16.30 11.47
C ARG A 309 -5.88 15.38 12.69
N PHE A 310 -4.81 14.60 12.88
CA PHE A 310 -4.77 13.46 13.81
C PHE A 310 -3.46 13.37 14.62
N GLY A 311 -2.53 14.33 14.45
CA GLY A 311 -1.36 14.44 15.32
C GLY A 311 -1.74 14.83 16.74
N SER A 312 -0.94 14.43 17.73
CA SER A 312 -1.24 14.61 19.17
C SER A 312 -1.38 16.06 19.64
N GLY A 313 -0.82 17.02 18.89
CA GLY A 313 -0.58 18.39 19.39
C GLY A 313 0.45 18.47 20.52
N HIS A 314 1.09 17.35 20.89
CA HIS A 314 2.16 17.28 21.88
C HIS A 314 3.55 17.22 21.25
N LEU A 315 3.64 16.75 20.00
CA LEU A 315 4.87 16.70 19.22
C LEU A 315 4.79 17.63 18.02
N THR A 316 5.93 18.24 17.65
CA THR A 316 6.04 19.07 16.46
C THR A 316 6.35 18.21 15.24
N TRP A 317 6.02 18.73 14.04
CA TRP A 317 6.36 18.13 12.75
C TRP A 317 7.83 17.67 12.69
N LYS A 318 8.75 18.57 13.09
CA LYS A 318 10.20 18.31 13.20
C LYS A 318 10.54 17.08 14.05
N GLN A 319 9.84 16.87 15.16
CA GLN A 319 10.11 15.76 16.09
C GLN A 319 9.76 14.39 15.50
N LEU A 320 8.88 14.32 14.50
CA LEU A 320 8.58 13.08 13.78
C LEU A 320 9.69 12.68 12.80
N PHE A 321 10.48 13.65 12.34
CA PHE A 321 11.61 13.44 11.43
C PHE A 321 12.93 13.17 12.17
N GLU A 322 13.06 13.55 13.45
CA GLU A 322 14.27 13.35 14.28
C GLU A 322 14.89 11.94 14.13
N PRO A 323 14.14 10.82 14.23
CA PRO A 323 14.74 9.48 14.16
C PRO A 323 15.20 9.10 12.75
N ALA A 324 14.49 9.55 11.71
CA ALA A 324 14.83 9.28 10.32
C ALA A 324 16.08 10.08 9.89
N ILE A 325 16.18 11.35 10.28
CA ILE A 325 17.38 12.18 10.04
C ILE A 325 18.59 11.53 10.73
N ALA A 326 18.46 11.14 12.01
CA ALA A 326 19.53 10.47 12.74
C ALA A 326 19.99 9.17 12.06
N LEU A 327 19.04 8.32 11.63
CA LEU A 327 19.33 7.07 10.90
C LEU A 327 20.03 7.32 9.55
N ALA A 328 19.64 8.36 8.82
CA ALA A 328 20.23 8.71 7.52
C ALA A 328 21.68 9.22 7.64
N GLU A 329 22.02 9.96 8.72
CA GLU A 329 23.36 10.51 8.97
C GLU A 329 24.30 9.49 9.63
N GLN A 330 23.85 8.86 10.73
CA GLN A 330 24.66 7.91 11.49
C GLN A 330 24.86 6.61 10.72
N GLY A 331 23.82 6.20 9.99
CA GLY A 331 23.78 5.07 9.08
C GLY A 331 22.87 3.93 9.56
N SER A 332 22.22 3.27 8.61
CA SER A 332 21.42 2.07 8.85
C SER A 332 22.29 0.82 8.71
N VAL A 333 22.00 -0.21 9.50
CA VAL A 333 22.47 -1.57 9.20
C VAL A 333 21.79 -2.04 7.90
N VAL A 334 22.57 -2.61 7.00
CA VAL A 334 22.07 -3.26 5.79
C VAL A 334 21.50 -4.62 6.20
N ASN A 335 20.18 -4.74 6.24
CA ASN A 335 19.48 -5.96 6.61
C ASN A 335 19.49 -7.01 5.47
N HIS A 336 19.13 -8.26 5.79
CA HIS A 336 19.07 -9.38 4.83
C HIS A 336 18.29 -9.06 3.55
N VAL A 337 17.14 -8.39 3.68
CA VAL A 337 16.22 -8.09 2.58
C VAL A 337 16.85 -7.05 1.66
N LEU A 338 17.43 -5.99 2.22
CA LEU A 338 18.15 -4.96 1.47
C LEU A 338 19.39 -5.55 0.78
N ALA A 339 20.22 -6.34 1.47
CA ALA A 339 21.40 -6.98 0.88
C ALA A 339 21.05 -7.91 -0.30
N ARG A 340 20.01 -8.75 -0.13
CA ARG A 340 19.48 -9.62 -1.20
C ARG A 340 18.91 -8.82 -2.37
N THR A 341 18.30 -7.67 -2.10
CA THR A 341 17.73 -6.79 -3.12
C THR A 341 18.81 -6.02 -3.88
N ILE A 342 19.87 -5.55 -3.20
CA ILE A 342 21.08 -4.98 -3.83
C ILE A 342 21.71 -6.02 -4.76
N SER A 343 22.02 -7.22 -4.24
CA SER A 343 22.63 -8.31 -5.01
C SER A 343 21.81 -8.70 -6.24
N SER A 344 20.49 -8.82 -6.11
CA SER A 344 19.60 -9.22 -7.22
C SER A 344 19.23 -8.10 -8.21
N ASN A 345 19.67 -6.85 -7.96
CA ASN A 345 19.52 -5.71 -8.87
C ASN A 345 20.87 -5.07 -9.24
N ILE A 346 21.99 -5.79 -9.05
CA ILE A 346 23.33 -5.21 -9.20
C ILE A 346 23.57 -4.49 -10.53
N ASN A 347 23.10 -5.06 -11.65
CA ASN A 347 23.24 -4.46 -12.98
C ASN A 347 22.52 -3.11 -13.12
N ASP A 348 21.44 -2.87 -12.37
CA ASP A 348 20.78 -1.56 -12.32
C ASP A 348 21.60 -0.59 -11.44
N ILE A 349 22.10 -1.07 -10.29
CA ILE A 349 22.82 -0.27 -9.30
C ILE A 349 24.17 0.25 -9.83
N THR A 350 24.94 -0.57 -10.58
CA THR A 350 26.25 -0.18 -11.12
C THR A 350 26.22 0.20 -12.61
N GLY A 351 25.17 -0.17 -13.35
CA GLY A 351 25.11 0.00 -14.80
C GLY A 351 24.08 1.01 -15.31
N PHE A 352 23.06 1.38 -14.52
CA PHE A 352 21.96 2.25 -14.99
C PHE A 352 22.00 3.66 -14.41
N ASP A 353 22.36 3.82 -13.13
CA ASP A 353 22.27 5.11 -12.42
C ASP A 353 23.42 5.33 -11.43
N ALA A 354 24.17 6.42 -11.64
CA ALA A 354 25.29 6.79 -10.77
C ALA A 354 24.87 7.21 -9.35
N GLY A 355 23.61 7.63 -9.15
CA GLY A 355 23.05 7.91 -7.83
C GLY A 355 22.74 6.63 -7.04
N LEU A 356 22.26 5.57 -7.70
CA LEU A 356 22.21 4.24 -7.10
C LEU A 356 23.62 3.71 -6.77
N THR A 357 24.60 3.91 -7.66
CA THR A 357 26.01 3.56 -7.37
C THR A 357 26.53 4.33 -6.16
N ASP A 358 26.29 5.65 -6.10
CA ASP A 358 26.73 6.55 -5.02
C ASP A 358 26.21 6.15 -3.63
N ILE A 359 25.06 5.46 -3.56
CA ILE A 359 24.39 5.03 -2.33
C ILE A 359 24.71 3.56 -2.00
N PHE A 360 24.56 2.64 -2.96
CA PHE A 360 24.55 1.19 -2.70
C PHE A 360 25.87 0.46 -2.97
N VAL A 361 26.90 1.17 -3.44
CA VAL A 361 28.29 0.66 -3.52
C VAL A 361 29.14 1.27 -2.42
N ASN A 362 29.78 0.42 -1.61
CA ASN A 362 30.72 0.82 -0.57
C ASN A 362 31.97 1.41 -1.23
N LYS A 363 32.15 2.73 -1.09
CA LYS A 363 33.22 3.51 -1.73
C LYS A 363 34.63 3.19 -1.24
N VAL A 364 34.78 2.41 -0.16
CA VAL A 364 36.08 1.93 0.36
C VAL A 364 36.47 0.60 -0.29
N THR A 365 35.51 -0.30 -0.53
CA THR A 365 35.77 -1.63 -1.10
C THR A 365 35.59 -1.67 -2.62
N GLY A 366 34.83 -0.73 -3.19
CA GLY A 366 34.38 -0.76 -4.59
C GLY A 366 33.30 -1.81 -4.85
N LEU A 367 32.74 -2.43 -3.81
CA LEU A 367 31.77 -3.53 -3.89
C LEU A 367 30.38 -3.10 -3.38
N PRO A 368 29.30 -3.76 -3.83
CA PRO A 368 27.96 -3.50 -3.32
C PRO A 368 27.85 -3.82 -1.83
N PHE A 369 27.06 -3.04 -1.09
CA PHE A 369 26.86 -3.29 0.34
C PHE A 369 26.23 -4.66 0.62
N VAL A 370 26.76 -5.36 1.63
CA VAL A 370 26.28 -6.69 2.09
C VAL A 370 25.63 -6.63 3.48
N GLU A 371 25.00 -7.73 3.89
CA GLU A 371 24.30 -7.83 5.17
C GLU A 371 25.23 -7.58 6.36
N GLY A 372 24.82 -6.68 7.26
CA GLY A 372 25.59 -6.27 8.44
C GLY A 372 26.50 -5.06 8.26
N GLU A 373 26.75 -4.58 7.03
CA GLU A 373 27.45 -3.31 6.81
C GLU A 373 26.57 -2.09 7.16
N ILE A 374 27.19 -0.91 7.29
CA ILE A 374 26.49 0.36 7.59
C ILE A 374 26.40 1.23 6.33
N ILE A 375 25.19 1.44 5.83
CA ILE A 375 24.87 2.34 4.71
C ILE A 375 24.43 3.72 5.23
N ARG A 376 24.78 4.80 4.53
CA ARG A 376 24.44 6.20 4.89
C ARG A 376 23.80 6.93 3.73
N TYR A 377 22.91 7.87 4.04
CA TYR A 377 22.14 8.63 3.05
C TYR A 377 22.29 10.15 3.27
N PRO A 378 23.51 10.72 3.20
CA PRO A 378 23.78 12.09 3.68
C PRO A 378 22.99 13.18 2.93
N MET A 379 22.77 13.04 1.62
CA MET A 379 21.94 13.99 0.87
C MET A 379 20.46 13.89 1.26
N LEU A 380 19.96 12.67 1.48
CA LEU A 380 18.58 12.45 1.92
C LEU A 380 18.37 12.94 3.37
N ALA A 381 19.40 12.86 4.23
CA ALA A 381 19.38 13.48 5.56
C ALA A 381 19.23 15.00 5.50
N GLN A 382 19.94 15.66 4.58
CA GLN A 382 19.80 17.10 4.34
C GLN A 382 18.38 17.45 3.86
N THR A 383 17.85 16.68 2.91
CA THR A 383 16.46 16.81 2.42
C THR A 383 15.42 16.61 3.52
N LEU A 384 15.55 15.55 4.33
CA LEU A 384 14.67 15.29 5.48
C LEU A 384 14.76 16.41 6.53
N ARG A 385 15.95 16.96 6.79
CA ARG A 385 16.13 18.13 7.66
C ARG A 385 15.42 19.37 7.11
N MET A 386 15.55 19.65 5.81
CA MET A 386 14.86 20.79 5.18
C MET A 386 13.32 20.66 5.23
N ILE A 387 12.76 19.45 5.16
CA ILE A 387 11.32 19.20 5.35
C ILE A 387 10.91 19.36 6.82
N ALA A 388 11.77 18.90 7.75
CA ALA A 388 11.53 18.98 9.18
C ALA A 388 11.64 20.41 9.75
N ASP A 389 12.47 21.25 9.12
CA ASP A 389 12.68 22.66 9.45
C ASP A 389 11.71 23.61 8.70
N ASP A 390 10.82 23.08 7.84
CA ASP A 390 9.83 23.87 7.10
C ASP A 390 8.64 24.26 8.00
N GLU A 391 8.53 25.55 8.33
CA GLU A 391 7.41 26.11 9.12
C GLU A 391 6.04 25.99 8.42
N GLN A 392 6.02 25.79 7.10
CA GLN A 392 4.81 25.52 6.31
C GLN A 392 4.59 24.00 6.09
N GLY A 393 5.49 23.16 6.61
CA GLY A 393 5.47 21.69 6.63
C GLY A 393 5.77 20.99 5.30
N ILE A 394 5.40 21.60 4.17
CA ILE A 394 5.46 20.99 2.83
C ILE A 394 5.91 21.94 1.70
N PHE A 395 6.14 23.21 2.00
CA PHE A 395 6.55 24.21 1.01
C PHE A 395 7.86 23.80 0.34
N GLU A 396 8.89 23.41 1.10
CA GLU A 396 10.19 23.04 0.56
C GLU A 396 10.11 21.89 -0.44
N TYR A 397 9.28 20.88 -0.16
CA TYR A 397 9.11 19.69 -1.00
C TYR A 397 8.35 19.97 -2.30
N TYR A 398 7.31 20.83 -2.28
CA TYR A 398 6.42 21.03 -3.44
C TYR A 398 6.56 22.38 -4.16
N GLN A 399 7.25 23.37 -3.59
CA GLN A 399 7.46 24.71 -4.17
C GLN A 399 8.90 25.25 -4.01
N GLY A 400 9.52 24.97 -2.86
CA GLY A 400 10.84 25.46 -2.47
C GLY A 400 12.00 24.71 -3.09
N LYS A 401 13.13 24.62 -2.37
CA LYS A 401 14.40 24.23 -2.96
C LYS A 401 14.49 22.73 -3.26
N ILE A 402 13.86 21.86 -2.47
CA ILE A 402 13.74 20.43 -2.80
C ILE A 402 12.93 20.26 -4.08
N ALA A 403 11.77 20.92 -4.19
CA ALA A 403 10.90 20.85 -5.36
C ALA A 403 11.62 21.23 -6.66
N GLN A 404 12.35 22.36 -6.63
CA GLN A 404 13.14 22.86 -7.75
C GLN A 404 14.26 21.88 -8.13
N ASN A 405 15.00 21.36 -7.14
CA ASN A 405 16.08 20.40 -7.35
C ASN A 405 15.56 19.08 -7.96
N LEU A 406 14.41 18.58 -7.47
CA LEU A 406 13.79 17.34 -7.92
C LEU A 406 13.28 17.44 -9.36
N ALA A 407 12.53 18.49 -9.68
CA ALA A 407 12.07 18.74 -11.05
C ALA A 407 13.26 18.93 -12.02
N SER A 408 14.29 19.67 -11.60
CA SER A 408 15.54 19.87 -12.36
C SER A 408 16.25 18.55 -12.66
N ASP A 409 16.46 17.67 -11.68
CA ASP A 409 17.08 16.35 -11.91
C ASP A 409 16.25 15.47 -12.88
N ILE A 410 14.92 15.47 -12.75
CA ILE A 410 14.06 14.65 -13.61
C ILE A 410 14.06 15.19 -15.04
N GLN A 411 13.98 16.50 -15.23
CA GLN A 411 13.99 17.14 -16.55
C GLN A 411 15.36 17.08 -17.24
N GLU A 412 16.47 17.20 -16.49
CA GLU A 412 17.84 16.96 -17.00
C GLU A 412 18.03 15.49 -17.41
N GLY A 413 17.34 14.56 -16.73
CA GLY A 413 17.21 13.16 -17.14
C GLY A 413 16.29 12.92 -18.36
N GLY A 414 15.61 13.96 -18.85
CA GLY A 414 14.64 13.87 -19.94
C GLY A 414 13.25 13.35 -19.53
N GLY A 415 12.93 13.30 -18.23
CA GLY A 415 11.60 12.97 -17.72
C GLY A 415 10.60 14.13 -17.85
N ILE A 416 9.31 13.81 -17.73
CA ILE A 416 8.20 14.73 -18.04
C ILE A 416 7.59 15.46 -16.83
N LEU A 417 8.05 15.17 -15.61
CA LEU A 417 7.57 15.81 -14.38
C LEU A 417 8.17 17.22 -14.23
N THR A 418 7.33 18.20 -13.93
CA THR A 418 7.68 19.61 -13.77
C THR A 418 7.49 20.11 -12.34
N LEU A 419 8.06 21.28 -12.03
CA LEU A 419 7.79 21.99 -10.75
C LEU A 419 6.29 22.35 -10.59
N ALA A 420 5.56 22.55 -11.69
CA ALA A 420 4.13 22.81 -11.63
C ALA A 420 3.34 21.57 -11.21
N ASP A 421 3.77 20.36 -11.61
CA ASP A 421 3.14 19.11 -11.20
C ASP A 421 3.29 18.86 -9.69
N LEU A 422 4.48 19.14 -9.14
CA LEU A 422 4.70 19.11 -7.69
C LEU A 422 3.81 20.12 -6.98
N ASN A 423 3.83 21.39 -7.39
CA ASN A 423 3.02 22.45 -6.76
C ASN A 423 1.51 22.16 -6.81
N ASN A 424 1.03 21.48 -7.86
CA ASN A 424 -0.37 21.10 -8.03
C ASN A 424 -0.76 19.78 -7.33
N TYR A 425 0.18 19.00 -6.81
CA TYR A 425 -0.11 17.71 -6.16
C TYR A 425 -1.01 17.89 -4.91
N ARG A 426 -2.08 17.11 -4.80
CA ARG A 426 -2.90 17.03 -3.57
C ARG A 426 -3.26 15.57 -3.24
N PRO A 427 -3.20 15.16 -1.96
CA PRO A 427 -3.79 13.91 -1.49
C PRO A 427 -5.33 13.99 -1.54
N VAL A 428 -6.01 12.84 -1.58
CA VAL A 428 -7.46 12.74 -1.36
C VAL A 428 -7.70 12.33 0.09
N ILE A 429 -8.71 12.93 0.72
CA ILE A 429 -9.06 12.70 2.12
C ILE A 429 -10.57 12.64 2.21
N GLU A 430 -11.10 11.47 2.53
CA GLU A 430 -12.53 11.16 2.54
C GLU A 430 -12.85 10.04 3.54
N ASP A 431 -14.14 9.80 3.81
CA ASP A 431 -14.57 8.70 4.67
C ASP A 431 -14.07 7.34 4.13
N ALA A 432 -13.59 6.48 5.02
CA ALA A 432 -13.11 5.15 4.63
C ALA A 432 -14.27 4.27 4.13
N LEU A 433 -13.97 3.33 3.21
CA LEU A 433 -14.90 2.25 2.84
C LEU A 433 -15.38 1.56 4.11
N HIS A 434 -16.69 1.40 4.27
CA HIS A 434 -17.29 0.73 5.43
C HIS A 434 -18.07 -0.51 5.01
N SER A 435 -17.83 -1.62 5.68
CA SER A 435 -18.68 -2.82 5.59
C SER A 435 -18.85 -3.45 6.97
N LYS A 436 -20.02 -4.06 7.21
CA LYS A 436 -20.29 -4.83 8.43
C LYS A 436 -20.12 -6.31 8.18
N LEU A 437 -19.47 -6.97 9.14
CA LEU A 437 -19.33 -8.42 9.20
C LEU A 437 -20.53 -9.04 9.96
N ARG A 438 -20.71 -10.36 9.84
CA ARG A 438 -21.81 -11.17 10.42
C ARG A 438 -21.97 -11.05 11.95
N ASP A 439 -20.90 -10.75 12.67
CA ASP A 439 -20.87 -10.50 14.12
C ASP A 439 -21.26 -9.05 14.52
N ASN A 440 -21.47 -8.18 13.53
CA ASN A 440 -21.63 -6.72 13.61
C ASN A 440 -20.34 -5.91 13.81
N SER A 441 -19.16 -6.56 13.77
CA SER A 441 -17.88 -5.84 13.64
C SER A 441 -17.87 -5.02 12.34
N SER A 442 -17.23 -3.86 12.39
CA SER A 442 -17.10 -2.93 11.26
C SER A 442 -15.70 -2.97 10.68
N MET A 443 -15.58 -3.18 9.38
CA MET A 443 -14.33 -3.18 8.64
C MET A 443 -14.20 -1.90 7.82
N TYR A 444 -13.01 -1.29 7.90
CA TYR A 444 -12.64 -0.05 7.24
C TYR A 444 -11.46 -0.24 6.28
N GLY A 445 -11.48 0.44 5.14
CA GLY A 445 -10.43 0.40 4.12
C GLY A 445 -10.38 1.68 3.27
N VAL A 446 -9.32 1.88 2.48
CA VAL A 446 -9.23 3.04 1.58
C VAL A 446 -10.04 2.78 0.28
N PRO A 447 -10.80 3.76 -0.25
CA PRO A 447 -11.49 3.64 -1.53
C PRO A 447 -10.56 3.40 -2.75
N PRO A 448 -11.11 3.01 -3.92
CA PRO A 448 -10.37 3.05 -5.18
C PRO A 448 -9.70 4.42 -5.39
N PRO A 449 -8.44 4.50 -5.84
CA PRO A 449 -7.63 3.48 -6.51
C PRO A 449 -6.88 2.49 -5.59
N ALA A 450 -7.18 2.43 -4.28
CA ALA A 450 -6.63 1.39 -3.42
C ALA A 450 -7.24 -0.01 -3.69
N GLY A 451 -6.59 -1.05 -3.15
CA GLY A 451 -7.04 -2.45 -3.26
C GLY A 451 -8.07 -2.89 -2.22
N SER A 452 -8.36 -2.06 -1.19
CA SER A 452 -9.21 -2.48 -0.07
C SER A 452 -10.65 -2.82 -0.48
N LEU A 453 -11.22 -2.23 -1.53
CA LEU A 453 -12.55 -2.59 -2.04
C LEU A 453 -12.64 -4.06 -2.48
N ILE A 454 -11.60 -4.58 -3.14
CA ILE A 454 -11.52 -5.98 -3.57
C ILE A 454 -11.33 -6.91 -2.37
N LEU A 455 -10.61 -6.46 -1.34
CA LEU A 455 -10.48 -7.19 -0.07
C LEU A 455 -11.83 -7.27 0.65
N HIS A 456 -12.54 -6.14 0.80
CA HIS A 456 -13.90 -6.10 1.39
C HIS A 456 -14.83 -7.07 0.68
N TYR A 457 -14.75 -7.13 -0.66
CA TYR A 457 -15.56 -8.07 -1.45
C TYR A 457 -15.20 -9.55 -1.20
N ILE A 458 -13.91 -9.91 -1.14
CA ILE A 458 -13.47 -11.28 -0.79
C ILE A 458 -13.95 -11.67 0.61
N ILE A 459 -13.83 -10.79 1.60
CA ILE A 459 -14.32 -11.05 2.97
C ILE A 459 -15.84 -11.21 2.97
N SER A 460 -16.58 -10.33 2.28
CA SER A 460 -18.04 -10.41 2.13
C SER A 460 -18.51 -11.71 1.44
N ILE A 461 -17.72 -12.24 0.48
CA ILE A 461 -17.94 -13.58 -0.11
C ILE A 461 -17.69 -14.68 0.93
N MET A 462 -16.62 -14.60 1.72
CA MET A 462 -16.21 -15.70 2.62
C MET A 462 -17.03 -15.78 3.92
N ASP A 463 -17.42 -14.65 4.52
CA ASP A 463 -18.24 -14.59 5.74
C ASP A 463 -19.57 -15.34 5.58
N GLY A 464 -20.19 -15.22 4.41
CA GLY A 464 -21.47 -15.87 4.11
C GLY A 464 -21.42 -17.40 4.01
N TYR A 465 -20.23 -18.03 4.01
CA TYR A 465 -20.09 -19.48 4.22
C TYR A 465 -20.18 -19.89 5.70
N LYS A 466 -20.18 -18.94 6.63
CA LYS A 466 -20.46 -19.13 8.08
C LYS A 466 -19.57 -20.17 8.75
N TYR A 467 -18.26 -20.06 8.57
CA TYR A 467 -17.30 -20.81 9.37
C TYR A 467 -17.50 -20.49 10.87
N ASN A 468 -17.59 -21.55 11.69
CA ASN A 468 -17.95 -21.49 13.12
C ASN A 468 -17.08 -22.43 13.98
N GLN A 469 -16.04 -23.04 13.41
CA GLN A 469 -15.21 -24.07 14.06
C GLN A 469 -13.73 -23.68 13.90
N SER A 470 -12.91 -23.94 14.92
CA SER A 470 -11.51 -23.51 14.92
C SER A 470 -10.71 -24.26 13.84
N TRP A 471 -9.62 -23.65 13.36
CA TRP A 471 -8.81 -24.21 12.28
C TRP A 471 -8.42 -25.68 12.53
N ASP A 472 -7.96 -26.01 13.73
CA ASP A 472 -7.51 -27.38 14.04
C ASP A 472 -8.65 -28.38 14.16
N SER A 473 -9.87 -27.94 14.48
CA SER A 473 -11.07 -28.79 14.50
C SER A 473 -11.63 -29.11 13.11
N MET A 474 -11.26 -28.34 12.07
CA MET A 474 -11.71 -28.61 10.69
C MET A 474 -11.08 -29.90 10.13
N SER A 475 -11.87 -30.69 9.41
CA SER A 475 -11.34 -31.83 8.65
C SER A 475 -10.42 -31.36 7.50
N ASP A 476 -9.64 -32.28 6.92
CA ASP A 476 -8.85 -31.97 5.74
C ASP A 476 -9.72 -31.60 4.54
N ASP A 477 -10.88 -32.24 4.37
CA ASP A 477 -11.83 -31.92 3.30
C ASP A 477 -12.45 -30.53 3.49
N ASP A 478 -12.77 -30.12 4.73
CA ASP A 478 -13.20 -28.76 5.04
C ASP A 478 -12.10 -27.72 4.73
N LYS A 479 -10.84 -28.05 5.03
CA LYS A 479 -9.67 -27.18 4.74
C LYS A 479 -9.43 -27.05 3.24
N ILE A 480 -9.52 -28.15 2.49
CA ILE A 480 -9.46 -28.17 1.01
C ILE A 480 -10.62 -27.36 0.42
N LEU A 481 -11.85 -27.55 0.93
CA LEU A 481 -13.04 -26.81 0.49
C LEU A 481 -12.95 -25.32 0.81
N PHE A 482 -12.41 -24.95 1.97
CA PHE A 482 -12.09 -23.55 2.30
C PHE A 482 -11.08 -22.95 1.31
N TYR A 483 -9.93 -23.60 1.09
CA TYR A 483 -8.91 -23.09 0.16
C TYR A 483 -9.43 -22.98 -1.28
N HIS A 484 -10.27 -23.94 -1.70
CA HIS A 484 -10.95 -23.89 -2.99
C HIS A 484 -11.91 -22.69 -3.09
N ARG A 485 -12.84 -22.53 -2.14
CA ARG A 485 -13.79 -21.40 -2.09
C ARG A 485 -13.07 -20.05 -2.02
N PHE A 486 -11.99 -19.97 -1.24
CA PHE A 486 -11.14 -18.78 -1.14
C PHE A 486 -10.48 -18.45 -2.48
N THR A 487 -10.02 -19.47 -3.22
CA THR A 487 -9.46 -19.28 -4.57
C THR A 487 -10.52 -18.80 -5.56
N GLU A 488 -11.72 -19.37 -5.57
CA GLU A 488 -12.80 -18.90 -6.44
C GLU A 488 -13.26 -17.48 -6.07
N ALA A 489 -13.35 -17.16 -4.78
CA ALA A 489 -13.64 -15.82 -4.28
C ALA A 489 -12.59 -14.80 -4.75
N MET A 490 -11.29 -15.14 -4.70
CA MET A 490 -10.23 -14.33 -5.29
C MET A 490 -10.46 -14.15 -6.80
N LYS A 491 -10.68 -15.21 -7.58
CA LYS A 491 -10.86 -15.12 -9.04
C LYS A 491 -12.03 -14.21 -9.43
N PHE A 492 -13.18 -14.31 -8.76
CA PHE A 492 -14.31 -13.39 -8.97
C PHE A 492 -14.01 -11.95 -8.54
N ALA A 493 -13.20 -11.73 -7.52
CA ALA A 493 -12.85 -10.39 -7.03
C ALA A 493 -11.76 -9.70 -7.90
N TYR A 494 -10.73 -10.43 -8.33
CA TYR A 494 -9.71 -9.90 -9.23
C TYR A 494 -10.25 -9.64 -10.64
N ALA A 495 -11.31 -10.32 -11.09
CA ALA A 495 -12.06 -9.91 -12.27
C ALA A 495 -12.52 -8.44 -12.14
N ARG A 496 -13.18 -8.11 -11.04
CA ARG A 496 -13.70 -6.76 -10.73
C ARG A 496 -12.58 -5.74 -10.50
N ARG A 497 -11.40 -6.16 -10.04
CA ARG A 497 -10.20 -5.29 -10.00
C ARG A 497 -9.81 -4.77 -11.39
N THR A 498 -10.14 -5.46 -12.48
CA THR A 498 -9.85 -4.94 -13.84
C THR A 498 -10.81 -3.83 -14.28
N GLU A 499 -11.93 -3.65 -13.57
CA GLU A 499 -12.93 -2.63 -13.84
C GLU A 499 -12.68 -1.35 -13.01
N LEU A 500 -11.81 -1.41 -11.98
CA LEU A 500 -11.48 -0.27 -11.11
C LEU A 500 -10.42 0.68 -11.68
N GLY A 501 -10.48 1.94 -11.21
CA GLY A 501 -9.52 3.00 -11.46
C GLY A 501 -9.74 4.18 -10.50
N ASP A 502 -9.10 5.32 -10.79
CA ASP A 502 -9.36 6.61 -10.12
C ASP A 502 -10.80 7.08 -10.40
N ASP A 503 -11.66 7.09 -9.38
CA ASP A 503 -13.12 7.30 -9.55
C ASP A 503 -13.51 8.72 -10.00
N ARG A 504 -12.60 9.69 -9.82
CA ARG A 504 -12.72 11.06 -10.35
C ARG A 504 -12.54 11.12 -11.88
N PHE A 505 -11.96 10.08 -12.47
CA PHE A 505 -11.77 9.93 -13.92
C PHE A 505 -12.64 8.80 -14.50
N VAL A 506 -13.25 7.96 -13.67
CA VAL A 506 -14.08 6.81 -14.06
C VAL A 506 -15.33 6.76 -13.16
N PRO A 507 -16.39 7.53 -13.47
CA PRO A 507 -17.57 7.66 -12.61
C PRO A 507 -18.27 6.33 -12.28
N GLU A 508 -18.15 5.33 -13.15
CA GLU A 508 -18.67 3.98 -12.98
C GLU A 508 -18.11 3.27 -11.73
N VAL A 509 -16.91 3.67 -11.27
CA VAL A 509 -16.29 3.14 -10.05
C VAL A 509 -17.13 3.44 -8.81
N ALA A 510 -17.94 4.51 -8.80
CA ALA A 510 -18.89 4.78 -7.71
C ALA A 510 -20.01 3.73 -7.63
N GLU A 511 -20.58 3.29 -8.75
CA GLU A 511 -21.60 2.22 -8.77
C GLU A 511 -20.98 0.86 -8.43
N MET A 512 -19.75 0.60 -8.88
CA MET A 512 -19.00 -0.59 -8.50
C MET A 512 -18.64 -0.63 -7.01
N LYS A 513 -18.33 0.52 -6.39
CA LYS A 513 -18.07 0.67 -4.95
C LYS A 513 -19.27 0.18 -4.14
N GLU A 514 -20.47 0.70 -4.41
CA GLU A 514 -21.71 0.25 -3.77
C GLU A 514 -22.04 -1.23 -4.06
N THR A 515 -21.85 -1.67 -5.30
CA THR A 515 -22.13 -3.06 -5.71
C THR A 515 -21.24 -4.07 -4.98
N LEU A 516 -19.92 -3.81 -4.91
CA LEU A 516 -18.94 -4.71 -4.31
C LEU A 516 -18.97 -4.71 -2.77
N LEU A 517 -19.39 -3.62 -2.13
CA LEU A 517 -19.66 -3.59 -0.69
C LEU A 517 -20.96 -4.34 -0.33
N SER A 518 -21.88 -4.53 -1.27
CA SER A 518 -23.21 -5.09 -0.98
C SER A 518 -23.18 -6.59 -0.59
N PRO A 519 -23.85 -7.00 0.50
CA PRO A 519 -24.00 -8.42 0.86
C PRO A 519 -24.81 -9.25 -0.17
N TRP A 520 -25.63 -8.59 -0.99
CA TRP A 520 -26.37 -9.21 -2.09
C TRP A 520 -25.43 -9.69 -3.20
N PHE A 521 -24.49 -8.85 -3.66
CA PHE A 521 -23.60 -9.21 -4.77
C PHE A 521 -22.63 -10.33 -4.36
N ALA A 522 -22.12 -10.28 -3.12
CA ALA A 522 -21.35 -11.40 -2.56
C ALA A 522 -22.17 -12.71 -2.44
N LYS A 523 -23.49 -12.62 -2.16
CA LYS A 523 -24.40 -13.78 -2.19
C LYS A 523 -24.60 -14.31 -3.62
N LEU A 524 -24.68 -13.44 -4.62
CA LEU A 524 -24.79 -13.82 -6.03
C LEU A 524 -23.52 -14.57 -6.48
N THR A 525 -22.33 -14.04 -6.20
CA THR A 525 -21.07 -14.72 -6.53
C THR A 525 -20.90 -16.05 -5.79
N ARG A 526 -21.28 -16.16 -4.50
CA ARG A 526 -21.32 -17.48 -3.81
C ARG A 526 -22.16 -18.53 -4.53
N ALA A 527 -23.22 -18.14 -5.25
CA ALA A 527 -24.05 -19.06 -6.02
C ALA A 527 -23.44 -19.47 -7.38
N LEU A 528 -22.36 -18.82 -7.81
CA LEU A 528 -21.57 -19.18 -9.00
C LEU A 528 -20.36 -20.08 -8.65
N ILE A 529 -19.91 -20.07 -7.40
CA ILE A 529 -18.79 -20.89 -6.92
C ILE A 529 -19.22 -22.37 -6.87
N ASN A 530 -18.53 -23.22 -7.63
CA ASN A 530 -18.79 -24.66 -7.66
C ASN A 530 -17.82 -25.41 -6.73
N ASP A 531 -18.30 -25.85 -5.57
CA ASP A 531 -17.50 -26.51 -4.52
C ASP A 531 -16.72 -27.76 -4.97
N GLN A 532 -17.04 -28.35 -6.13
CA GLN A 532 -16.42 -29.56 -6.66
C GLN A 532 -15.31 -29.26 -7.69
N ARG A 533 -15.34 -28.13 -8.41
CA ARG A 533 -14.36 -27.82 -9.47
C ARG A 533 -14.20 -26.33 -9.74
N THR A 534 -12.99 -25.91 -10.08
CA THR A 534 -12.71 -24.60 -10.66
C THR A 534 -13.08 -24.55 -12.15
N SER A 535 -13.15 -23.33 -12.71
CA SER A 535 -13.20 -23.13 -14.16
C SER A 535 -11.89 -22.49 -14.66
N ASN A 536 -11.43 -22.94 -15.82
CA ASN A 536 -10.26 -22.37 -16.50
C ASN A 536 -10.63 -21.45 -17.68
N ASP A 537 -11.92 -21.20 -17.92
CA ASP A 537 -12.40 -20.15 -18.81
C ASP A 537 -12.62 -18.85 -18.02
N THR A 538 -11.86 -17.81 -18.36
CA THR A 538 -11.94 -16.47 -17.75
C THR A 538 -13.32 -15.82 -17.90
N LYS A 539 -14.11 -16.22 -18.90
CA LYS A 539 -15.49 -15.74 -19.11
C LYS A 539 -16.42 -16.15 -17.97
N THR A 540 -16.12 -17.26 -17.27
CA THR A 540 -16.82 -17.67 -16.04
C THR A 540 -16.77 -16.58 -14.97
N TYR A 541 -15.69 -15.80 -14.95
CA TYR A 541 -15.42 -14.73 -14.00
C TYR A 541 -15.65 -13.33 -14.62
N GLY A 542 -15.91 -13.25 -15.93
CA GLY A 542 -16.25 -12.02 -16.67
C GLY A 542 -15.15 -11.42 -17.55
N VAL A 543 -13.99 -12.08 -17.73
CA VAL A 543 -12.79 -11.47 -18.36
C VAL A 543 -12.37 -12.17 -19.67
N ASN A 544 -11.71 -11.44 -20.58
CA ASN A 544 -11.33 -11.90 -21.93
C ASN A 544 -9.86 -11.56 -22.35
N ILE A 545 -8.90 -11.44 -21.42
CA ILE A 545 -7.51 -10.98 -21.69
C ILE A 545 -6.48 -11.90 -20.98
N VAL A 546 -5.18 -11.86 -21.33
CA VAL A 546 -4.11 -12.76 -20.82
C VAL A 546 -2.81 -11.98 -20.44
N PRO A 547 -2.15 -12.26 -19.28
CA PRO A 547 -0.91 -11.58 -18.85
C PRO A 547 0.24 -12.51 -18.30
N ALA A 548 1.34 -11.91 -17.78
CA ALA A 548 2.54 -12.59 -17.23
C ALA A 548 3.27 -11.77 -16.13
N ILE A 549 4.01 -12.42 -15.20
CA ILE A 549 4.31 -11.95 -13.80
C ILE A 549 5.72 -11.33 -13.57
N GLY A 550 5.87 -10.38 -12.61
CA GLY A 550 7.15 -9.77 -12.15
C GLY A 550 7.39 -9.67 -10.61
N LYS A 551 8.35 -8.83 -10.15
CA LYS A 551 8.94 -8.78 -8.77
C LYS A 551 8.72 -7.45 -8.00
N VAL A 552 7.95 -7.45 -6.91
CA VAL A 552 7.45 -6.23 -6.22
C VAL A 552 8.38 -5.65 -5.12
N GLY A 553 8.32 -4.35 -4.85
CA GLY A 553 8.77 -3.68 -3.62
C GLY A 553 7.63 -2.86 -2.97
N THR A 554 7.43 -2.96 -1.66
CA THR A 554 6.38 -2.24 -0.89
C THR A 554 6.72 -2.39 0.61
N SER A 555 6.21 -1.53 1.50
CA SER A 555 6.20 -1.75 2.96
C SER A 555 4.84 -1.40 3.59
N HIS A 556 4.55 -1.95 4.77
CA HIS A 556 3.29 -1.75 5.48
C HIS A 556 3.55 -1.59 6.99
N ILE A 557 2.73 -0.77 7.66
CA ILE A 557 2.80 -0.48 9.10
C ILE A 557 1.38 -0.49 9.68
N SER A 558 1.22 -1.20 10.81
CA SER A 558 -0.01 -1.25 11.62
C SER A 558 0.27 -0.71 13.02
N ILE A 559 -0.58 0.19 13.52
CA ILE A 559 -0.43 0.86 14.83
C ILE A 559 -1.76 0.89 15.59
N ILE A 560 -1.70 0.70 16.91
CA ILE A 560 -2.77 1.06 17.85
C ILE A 560 -2.15 1.86 19.00
N ASP A 561 -2.70 3.02 19.33
CA ASP A 561 -2.23 3.85 20.45
C ASP A 561 -2.96 3.58 21.79
N LYS A 562 -2.48 4.24 22.84
CA LYS A 562 -2.99 4.15 24.22
C LYS A 562 -4.42 4.70 24.41
N MET A 563 -4.92 5.50 23.47
CA MET A 563 -6.30 6.00 23.45
C MET A 563 -7.24 5.04 22.69
N GLY A 564 -6.67 4.04 22.01
CA GLY A 564 -7.41 3.05 21.23
C GLY A 564 -7.61 3.46 19.77
N ASN A 565 -7.03 4.57 19.32
CA ASN A 565 -7.02 4.92 17.90
C ASN A 565 -6.11 3.95 17.14
N ALA A 566 -6.35 3.80 15.84
CA ALA A 566 -5.57 2.91 15.00
C ALA A 566 -5.19 3.53 13.65
N VAL A 567 -4.03 3.13 13.13
CA VAL A 567 -3.55 3.50 11.80
C VAL A 567 -3.07 2.26 11.06
N SER A 568 -3.55 2.10 9.83
CA SER A 568 -3.09 1.08 8.88
C SER A 568 -2.59 1.82 7.64
N ILE A 569 -1.27 1.78 7.36
CA ILE A 569 -0.63 2.49 6.24
C ILE A 569 0.23 1.56 5.39
N THR A 570 0.06 1.64 4.07
CA THR A 570 0.90 0.94 3.08
C THR A 570 1.58 1.96 2.18
N THR A 571 2.92 1.95 2.12
CA THR A 571 3.80 2.87 1.38
C THR A 571 4.63 2.12 0.34
N THR A 572 4.90 2.75 -0.81
CA THR A 572 5.55 2.10 -1.96
C THR A 572 6.34 3.07 -2.84
N ILE A 573 7.23 2.50 -3.68
CA ILE A 573 7.84 3.13 -4.87
C ILE A 573 7.68 2.21 -6.12
N ASN A 574 6.61 1.41 -6.15
CA ASN A 574 6.27 0.30 -7.05
C ASN A 574 7.21 -0.93 -7.00
N THR A 575 8.39 -0.83 -7.62
CA THR A 575 9.31 -1.98 -7.77
C THR A 575 10.61 -1.76 -6.99
N HIS A 576 11.50 -2.74 -6.98
CA HIS A 576 12.75 -2.63 -6.25
C HIS A 576 13.63 -1.48 -6.76
N PHE A 577 13.79 -0.43 -5.93
CA PHE A 577 14.39 0.87 -6.27
C PHE A 577 13.61 1.69 -7.32
N GLY A 578 12.30 1.45 -7.45
CA GLY A 578 11.39 2.18 -8.34
C GLY A 578 11.90 2.29 -9.78
N SER A 579 11.90 3.51 -10.31
CA SER A 579 12.39 3.88 -11.66
C SER A 579 13.88 3.60 -11.88
N LYS A 580 14.60 3.12 -10.87
CA LYS A 580 16.06 2.98 -10.82
C LYS A 580 16.77 4.34 -10.92
N ARG A 581 16.11 5.45 -10.55
CA ARG A 581 16.66 6.80 -10.55
C ARG A 581 16.72 7.39 -9.16
N VAL A 582 17.78 8.15 -8.92
CA VAL A 582 17.97 8.96 -7.71
C VAL A 582 18.17 10.41 -8.13
N SER A 583 17.39 11.32 -7.54
CA SER A 583 17.68 12.76 -7.67
C SER A 583 18.97 13.06 -6.89
N ARG A 584 20.09 13.26 -7.59
CA ARG A 584 21.40 13.52 -6.97
C ARG A 584 21.44 14.84 -6.19
N LYS A 585 20.54 15.78 -6.50
CA LYS A 585 20.35 17.06 -5.79
C LYS A 585 19.46 16.96 -4.53
N THR A 586 18.89 15.78 -4.22
CA THR A 586 18.01 15.57 -3.04
C THR A 586 18.22 14.22 -2.31
N GLY A 587 18.90 13.25 -2.92
CA GLY A 587 19.07 11.89 -2.38
C GLY A 587 17.82 11.00 -2.45
N ILE A 588 16.72 11.49 -3.04
CA ILE A 588 15.46 10.76 -3.14
C ILE A 588 15.54 9.69 -4.24
N ILE A 589 15.21 8.43 -3.90
CA ILE A 589 14.97 7.32 -4.84
C ILE A 589 13.53 7.44 -5.35
N LEU A 590 13.33 7.38 -6.67
CA LEU A 590 12.07 7.79 -7.31
C LEU A 590 11.24 6.61 -7.81
N ASN A 591 9.92 6.65 -7.56
CA ASN A 591 8.94 5.63 -7.93
C ASN A 591 8.93 5.25 -9.43
N ASN A 592 8.33 4.10 -9.76
CA ASN A 592 7.92 3.77 -11.13
C ASN A 592 6.39 3.61 -11.26
N GLU A 593 5.63 4.46 -10.57
CA GLU A 593 4.18 4.27 -10.42
C GLU A 593 3.39 4.43 -11.72
N MET A 594 3.98 5.04 -12.76
CA MET A 594 3.38 5.07 -14.08
C MET A 594 3.17 3.66 -14.69
N ASP A 595 3.85 2.63 -14.18
CA ASP A 595 3.62 1.24 -14.59
C ASP A 595 2.34 0.63 -13.99
N ASP A 596 1.79 1.15 -12.88
CA ASP A 596 0.52 0.63 -12.36
C ASP A 596 -0.68 1.00 -13.26
N PHE A 597 -0.50 1.86 -14.29
CA PHE A 597 -1.48 2.13 -15.36
C PHE A 597 -1.47 1.05 -16.47
N THR A 598 -2.48 1.11 -17.34
CA THR A 598 -2.47 0.46 -18.66
C THR A 598 -1.45 1.17 -19.58
N THR A 599 -0.24 0.61 -19.67
CA THR A 599 0.86 1.15 -20.49
C THR A 599 0.87 0.62 -21.93
N SER A 600 0.12 -0.46 -22.21
CA SER A 600 -0.04 -1.09 -23.52
C SER A 600 -1.40 -1.79 -23.63
N PRO A 601 -2.22 -1.56 -24.67
CA PRO A 601 -3.50 -2.25 -24.84
C PRO A 601 -3.42 -3.78 -24.97
N ASN A 602 -2.24 -4.29 -25.37
CA ASN A 602 -2.00 -5.71 -25.65
C ASN A 602 -0.89 -6.30 -24.77
N SER A 603 -0.57 -5.68 -23.63
CA SER A 603 0.47 -6.18 -22.72
C SER A 603 0.09 -5.86 -21.27
N PRO A 604 0.35 -6.75 -20.32
CA PRO A 604 0.13 -6.45 -18.91
C PRO A 604 1.15 -5.43 -18.41
N ASN A 605 0.88 -4.89 -17.23
CA ASN A 605 1.91 -4.22 -16.45
C ASN A 605 2.91 -5.23 -15.84
N TYR A 606 3.91 -4.70 -15.15
CA TYR A 606 5.00 -5.46 -14.55
C TYR A 606 4.54 -6.54 -13.53
N TYR A 607 3.31 -6.48 -12.99
CA TYR A 607 2.77 -7.51 -12.08
C TYR A 607 1.94 -8.60 -12.77
N GLY A 608 1.77 -8.55 -14.09
CA GLY A 608 0.86 -9.44 -14.79
C GLY A 608 -0.61 -9.11 -14.55
N LEU A 609 -0.93 -7.85 -14.25
CA LEU A 609 -2.31 -7.39 -14.28
C LEU A 609 -2.68 -7.05 -15.73
N PRO A 610 -3.81 -7.54 -16.26
CA PRO A 610 -4.21 -7.26 -17.64
C PRO A 610 -4.56 -5.78 -17.84
N PRO A 611 -4.41 -5.25 -19.06
CA PRO A 611 -4.78 -3.88 -19.39
C PRO A 611 -6.27 -3.61 -19.16
N SER A 612 -6.57 -2.41 -18.68
CA SER A 612 -7.91 -1.92 -18.32
C SER A 612 -8.17 -0.51 -18.87
N ILE A 613 -9.38 -0.29 -19.39
CA ILE A 613 -9.83 1.02 -19.87
C ILE A 613 -9.98 2.01 -18.70
N ALA A 614 -10.55 1.54 -17.57
CA ALA A 614 -10.65 2.34 -16.34
C ALA A 614 -9.28 2.81 -15.83
N ASN A 615 -8.22 2.05 -16.12
CA ASN A 615 -6.85 2.33 -15.69
C ASN A 615 -5.93 2.88 -16.80
N LEU A 616 -6.48 3.50 -17.86
CA LEU A 616 -5.67 4.25 -18.85
C LEU A 616 -5.00 5.48 -18.24
N ILE A 617 -3.81 5.85 -18.73
CA ILE A 617 -3.04 7.03 -18.31
C ILE A 617 -3.78 8.32 -18.71
N ALA A 618 -3.92 9.26 -17.77
CA ALA A 618 -4.39 10.62 -18.05
C ALA A 618 -3.69 11.63 -17.11
N PRO A 619 -3.43 12.88 -17.54
CA PRO A 619 -2.87 13.96 -16.71
C PRO A 619 -3.55 14.08 -15.34
N GLY A 620 -2.78 14.08 -14.25
CA GLY A 620 -3.28 14.24 -12.88
C GLY A 620 -4.04 13.06 -12.28
N LYS A 621 -4.25 11.98 -13.06
CA LYS A 621 -4.90 10.73 -12.61
C LYS A 621 -3.96 9.90 -11.73
N ARG A 622 -4.51 9.11 -10.82
CA ARG A 622 -3.80 8.09 -10.03
C ARG A 622 -3.88 6.70 -10.68
N PRO A 623 -2.84 5.86 -10.57
CA PRO A 623 -2.86 4.50 -11.11
C PRO A 623 -3.46 3.49 -10.11
N GLN A 624 -4.24 2.51 -10.61
CA GLN A 624 -4.96 1.52 -9.79
C GLN A 624 -4.02 0.57 -9.06
N SER A 625 -3.91 0.75 -7.74
CA SER A 625 -3.01 -0.02 -6.89
C SER A 625 -3.61 -1.34 -6.39
N SER A 626 -2.83 -2.11 -5.64
CA SER A 626 -3.25 -3.30 -4.90
C SER A 626 -2.98 -3.19 -3.38
N CYS A 627 -2.48 -2.04 -2.92
CA CYS A 627 -2.33 -1.74 -1.50
C CYS A 627 -3.68 -1.80 -0.78
N ALA A 628 -3.81 -2.64 0.24
CA ALA A 628 -5.06 -2.84 0.97
C ALA A 628 -4.84 -2.74 2.50
N PRO A 629 -4.59 -1.54 3.05
CA PRO A 629 -4.65 -1.31 4.49
C PRO A 629 -6.09 -1.49 4.99
N ILE A 630 -6.24 -2.16 6.14
CA ILE A 630 -7.52 -2.47 6.79
C ILE A 630 -7.45 -2.22 8.30
N ILE A 631 -8.57 -1.75 8.86
CA ILE A 631 -8.87 -1.76 10.29
C ILE A 631 -10.22 -2.48 10.48
N VAL A 632 -10.31 -3.37 11.47
CA VAL A 632 -11.56 -3.98 11.92
C VAL A 632 -11.80 -3.55 13.37
N VAL A 633 -13.00 -3.06 13.67
CA VAL A 633 -13.45 -2.68 15.01
C VAL A 633 -14.65 -3.53 15.41
N ASP A 634 -14.78 -3.81 16.70
CA ASP A 634 -15.86 -4.64 17.23
C ASP A 634 -17.22 -3.90 17.26
N HIS A 635 -18.26 -4.55 17.82
CA HIS A 635 -19.58 -3.93 17.98
C HIS A 635 -19.63 -2.81 19.04
N ASN A 636 -18.61 -2.68 19.89
CA ASN A 636 -18.46 -1.57 20.85
C ASN A 636 -17.79 -0.35 20.18
N GLY A 637 -17.11 -0.54 19.05
CA GLY A 637 -16.26 0.44 18.39
C GLY A 637 -14.82 0.44 18.93
N ASP A 638 -14.42 -0.62 19.64
CA ASP A 638 -13.04 -0.86 20.03
C ASP A 638 -12.29 -1.55 18.88
N VAL A 639 -11.07 -1.10 18.60
CA VAL A 639 -10.25 -1.69 17.53
C VAL A 639 -9.99 -3.15 17.86
N ARG A 640 -10.36 -4.06 16.94
CA ARG A 640 -10.11 -5.50 17.02
C ARG A 640 -8.84 -5.86 16.25
N VAL A 641 -8.81 -5.65 14.93
CA VAL A 641 -7.64 -5.95 14.08
C VAL A 641 -7.14 -4.70 13.36
N VAL A 642 -5.82 -4.51 13.30
CA VAL A 642 -5.16 -3.60 12.35
C VAL A 642 -4.21 -4.44 11.49
N MET A 643 -4.36 -4.39 10.17
CA MET A 643 -3.58 -5.25 9.29
C MET A 643 -3.39 -4.66 7.88
N GLY A 644 -2.29 -5.04 7.26
CA GLY A 644 -2.00 -4.84 5.84
C GLY A 644 -0.71 -5.58 5.45
N ALA A 645 -0.30 -5.48 4.19
CA ALA A 645 0.87 -6.20 3.71
C ALA A 645 1.64 -5.46 2.61
N SER A 646 2.88 -5.91 2.38
CA SER A 646 3.66 -5.64 1.18
C SER A 646 3.68 -6.86 0.25
N GLY A 647 3.76 -6.63 -1.08
CA GLY A 647 3.70 -7.72 -2.08
C GLY A 647 2.92 -7.43 -3.37
N GLY A 648 2.62 -6.17 -3.70
CA GLY A 648 1.95 -5.78 -4.95
C GLY A 648 0.56 -6.37 -5.09
N SER A 649 0.26 -6.98 -6.25
CA SER A 649 -1.03 -7.65 -6.52
C SER A 649 -1.42 -8.66 -5.44
N ARG A 650 -0.45 -9.26 -4.74
CA ARG A 650 -0.63 -10.33 -3.74
C ARG A 650 -1.08 -9.83 -2.36
N ILE A 651 -1.02 -8.52 -2.11
CA ILE A 651 -1.40 -7.89 -0.82
C ILE A 651 -2.84 -8.25 -0.45
N ILE A 652 -3.78 -8.00 -1.36
CA ILE A 652 -5.23 -8.20 -1.17
C ILE A 652 -5.53 -9.61 -0.66
N SER A 653 -5.00 -10.63 -1.34
CA SER A 653 -5.18 -12.04 -0.98
C SER A 653 -4.51 -12.44 0.35
N ALA A 654 -3.34 -11.88 0.66
CA ALA A 654 -2.61 -12.24 1.87
C ALA A 654 -3.29 -11.69 3.13
N VAL A 655 -3.68 -10.41 3.10
CA VAL A 655 -4.41 -9.77 4.19
C VAL A 655 -5.79 -10.43 4.35
N ALA A 656 -6.50 -10.74 3.26
CA ALA A 656 -7.76 -11.48 3.33
C ALA A 656 -7.61 -12.87 3.96
N ASN A 657 -6.51 -13.60 3.69
CA ASN A 657 -6.29 -14.91 4.30
C ASN A 657 -6.07 -14.81 5.81
N ALA A 658 -5.21 -13.89 6.26
CA ALA A 658 -4.93 -13.69 7.68
C ALA A 658 -6.13 -13.13 8.46
N LEU A 659 -6.88 -12.18 7.89
CA LEU A 659 -8.14 -11.70 8.48
C LEU A 659 -9.15 -12.83 8.68
N ILE A 660 -9.34 -13.71 7.69
CA ILE A 660 -10.22 -14.88 7.81
C ILE A 660 -9.76 -15.82 8.94
N ARG A 661 -8.44 -16.04 9.09
CA ARG A 661 -7.88 -16.89 10.15
C ARG A 661 -8.16 -16.36 11.55
N VAL A 662 -7.95 -15.06 11.78
CA VAL A 662 -8.25 -14.41 13.07
C VAL A 662 -9.76 -14.37 13.33
N LEU A 663 -10.55 -13.89 12.36
CA LEU A 663 -11.97 -13.58 12.56
C LEU A 663 -12.89 -14.81 12.54
N TYR A 664 -12.59 -15.84 11.74
CA TYR A 664 -13.51 -16.95 11.49
C TYR A 664 -13.00 -18.33 11.93
N PHE A 665 -11.68 -18.48 12.15
CA PHE A 665 -11.08 -19.72 12.65
C PHE A 665 -10.47 -19.61 14.05
N GLY A 666 -10.54 -18.41 14.67
CA GLY A 666 -10.07 -18.17 16.04
C GLY A 666 -8.55 -18.34 16.23
N GLN A 667 -7.77 -18.23 15.14
CA GLN A 667 -6.31 -18.29 15.20
C GLN A 667 -5.74 -16.97 15.75
N ASP A 668 -4.60 -17.04 16.43
CA ASP A 668 -3.91 -15.83 16.89
C ASP A 668 -3.20 -15.08 15.74
N VAL A 669 -2.75 -13.85 16.01
CA VAL A 669 -2.16 -12.98 14.98
C VAL A 669 -0.84 -13.51 14.40
N LYS A 670 -0.04 -14.30 15.15
CA LYS A 670 1.14 -14.99 14.62
C LYS A 670 0.73 -16.22 13.81
N GLU A 671 -0.19 -17.04 14.33
CA GLU A 671 -0.71 -18.22 13.61
C GLU A 671 -1.29 -17.83 12.24
N ALA A 672 -2.03 -16.72 12.19
CA ALA A 672 -2.63 -16.19 10.97
C ALA A 672 -1.61 -15.63 9.94
N ILE A 673 -0.48 -15.10 10.40
CA ILE A 673 0.57 -14.49 9.57
C ILE A 673 1.65 -15.52 9.14
N ASP A 674 2.01 -16.45 10.03
CA ASP A 674 2.97 -17.52 9.74
C ASP A 674 2.40 -18.53 8.73
N ALA A 675 1.09 -18.80 8.80
CA ALA A 675 0.42 -19.85 8.01
C ALA A 675 0.81 -19.84 6.52
N PRO A 676 1.00 -21.02 5.88
CA PRO A 676 1.19 -21.12 4.45
C PRO A 676 0.01 -20.49 3.68
N ARG A 677 0.33 -19.60 2.73
CA ARG A 677 -0.67 -18.88 1.93
C ARG A 677 -0.79 -19.41 0.50
N ILE A 678 -1.92 -19.10 -0.11
CA ILE A 678 -2.21 -19.26 -1.53
C ILE A 678 -2.65 -17.93 -2.13
N HIS A 679 -2.43 -17.76 -3.43
CA HIS A 679 -2.79 -16.55 -4.19
C HIS A 679 -3.20 -16.91 -5.61
N HIS A 680 -4.26 -16.29 -6.11
CA HIS A 680 -4.65 -16.33 -7.51
C HIS A 680 -5.30 -14.99 -7.89
N GLN A 681 -4.69 -14.26 -8.84
CA GLN A 681 -5.15 -12.94 -9.29
C GLN A 681 -6.07 -13.01 -10.53
N LEU A 682 -6.84 -14.09 -10.67
CA LEU A 682 -7.55 -14.57 -11.89
C LEU A 682 -6.63 -14.87 -13.10
N LEU A 683 -5.59 -14.08 -13.33
CA LEU A 683 -4.80 -14.09 -14.55
C LEU A 683 -3.29 -13.87 -14.25
N PRO A 684 -2.39 -14.78 -14.66
CA PRO A 684 -2.65 -16.05 -15.35
C PRO A 684 -3.49 -17.04 -14.51
N MET A 685 -3.94 -18.11 -15.15
CA MET A 685 -4.82 -19.15 -14.59
C MET A 685 -4.07 -20.09 -13.62
N GLU A 686 -3.42 -19.52 -12.62
CA GLU A 686 -2.43 -20.17 -11.76
C GLU A 686 -2.72 -19.90 -10.28
N LEU A 687 -2.73 -20.97 -9.47
CA LEU A 687 -2.82 -20.91 -8.03
C LEU A 687 -1.40 -20.98 -7.43
N SER A 688 -0.85 -19.82 -7.10
CA SER A 688 0.43 -19.72 -6.38
C SER A 688 0.30 -20.23 -4.95
N TYR A 689 1.26 -21.04 -4.47
CA TYR A 689 1.32 -21.52 -3.08
C TYR A 689 2.70 -21.34 -2.43
N GLU A 690 2.74 -21.09 -1.12
CA GLU A 690 3.97 -20.94 -0.33
C GLU A 690 4.58 -22.28 0.13
N PRO A 691 5.85 -22.30 0.59
CA PRO A 691 6.44 -23.47 1.25
C PRO A 691 5.61 -23.98 2.43
N ASN A 692 5.84 -25.25 2.81
CA ASN A 692 5.22 -25.92 3.95
C ASN A 692 3.69 -26.13 3.83
N PHE A 693 3.10 -25.89 2.65
CA PHE A 693 1.72 -26.26 2.37
C PHE A 693 1.56 -27.78 2.39
N LEU A 694 0.56 -28.30 3.10
CA LEU A 694 0.35 -29.75 3.24
C LEU A 694 0.02 -30.39 1.88
N ARG A 695 0.82 -31.38 1.47
CA ARG A 695 0.70 -32.03 0.15
C ARG A 695 -0.69 -32.63 -0.11
N LYS A 696 -1.38 -33.13 0.92
CA LYS A 696 -2.79 -33.57 0.83
C LYS A 696 -3.76 -32.44 0.45
N HIS A 697 -3.54 -31.22 0.95
CA HIS A 697 -4.36 -30.05 0.59
C HIS A 697 -4.05 -29.57 -0.83
N LEU A 698 -2.78 -29.58 -1.24
CA LEU A 698 -2.39 -29.30 -2.62
C LEU A 698 -3.04 -30.30 -3.59
N LYS A 699 -2.91 -31.61 -3.32
CA LYS A 699 -3.53 -32.67 -4.12
C LYS A 699 -5.05 -32.48 -4.26
N GLY A 700 -5.74 -32.16 -3.16
CA GLY A 700 -7.18 -31.87 -3.16
C GLY A 700 -7.59 -30.57 -3.89
N LEU A 701 -6.66 -29.65 -4.15
CA LEU A 701 -6.88 -28.48 -5.02
C LEU A 701 -6.67 -28.84 -6.50
N GLU A 702 -5.68 -29.69 -6.82
CA GLU A 702 -5.50 -30.25 -8.17
C GLU A 702 -6.69 -31.13 -8.60
N ASP A 703 -7.25 -31.94 -7.69
CA ASP A 703 -8.44 -32.76 -7.97
C ASP A 703 -9.71 -31.91 -8.20
N LYS A 704 -9.68 -30.65 -7.75
CA LYS A 704 -10.69 -29.62 -8.09
C LYS A 704 -10.30 -28.81 -9.34
N GLY A 705 -9.22 -29.17 -10.03
CA GLY A 705 -8.79 -28.59 -11.32
C GLY A 705 -7.87 -27.37 -11.24
N HIS A 706 -7.40 -26.97 -10.05
CA HIS A 706 -6.49 -25.82 -9.91
C HIS A 706 -5.08 -26.16 -10.42
N HIS A 707 -4.52 -25.32 -11.29
CA HIS A 707 -3.12 -25.43 -11.71
C HIS A 707 -2.21 -24.80 -10.66
N LEU A 708 -1.37 -25.61 -9.99
CA LEU A 708 -0.54 -25.17 -8.86
C LEU A 708 0.84 -24.66 -9.31
N VAL A 709 1.25 -23.49 -8.80
CA VAL A 709 2.57 -22.90 -9.04
C VAL A 709 3.27 -22.62 -7.71
N PHE A 710 4.51 -23.08 -7.55
CA PHE A 710 5.29 -22.83 -6.33
C PHE A 710 5.79 -21.39 -6.28
N SER A 711 5.63 -20.73 -5.14
CA SER A 711 6.11 -19.36 -4.89
C SER A 711 6.85 -19.27 -3.56
N ASN A 712 8.11 -18.81 -3.57
CA ASN A 712 8.92 -18.68 -2.34
C ASN A 712 8.30 -17.78 -1.28
N THR A 713 7.51 -16.77 -1.67
CA THR A 713 6.83 -15.80 -0.79
C THR A 713 5.70 -15.14 -1.58
N ILE A 714 4.51 -15.08 -0.97
CA ILE A 714 3.35 -14.40 -1.56
C ILE A 714 3.33 -12.92 -1.13
N ALA A 715 3.43 -12.63 0.16
CA ALA A 715 3.39 -11.28 0.71
C ALA A 715 4.12 -11.21 2.06
N VAL A 716 4.11 -10.04 2.69
CA VAL A 716 4.66 -9.82 4.02
C VAL A 716 3.68 -8.97 4.84
N ILE A 717 3.00 -9.61 5.79
CA ILE A 717 1.92 -9.01 6.59
C ILE A 717 2.50 -8.39 7.88
N GLN A 718 1.96 -7.24 8.29
CA GLN A 718 2.09 -6.77 9.67
C GLN A 718 0.69 -6.73 10.28
N GLY A 719 0.54 -7.17 11.53
CA GLY A 719 -0.77 -7.29 12.16
C GLY A 719 -0.74 -7.07 13.67
N LEU A 720 -1.79 -6.41 14.14
CA LEU A 720 -2.13 -6.22 15.54
C LEU A 720 -3.55 -6.76 15.78
N ASP A 721 -3.75 -7.53 16.83
CA ASP A 721 -5.07 -8.00 17.29
C ASP A 721 -5.26 -7.63 18.77
N ARG A 722 -6.24 -6.78 19.07
CA ARG A 722 -6.60 -6.41 20.45
C ARG A 722 -7.66 -7.37 20.98
N LEU A 723 -7.29 -8.14 22.00
CA LEU A 723 -8.14 -9.14 22.65
C LEU A 723 -9.23 -8.48 23.51
N GLU A 724 -10.28 -9.25 23.86
CA GLU A 724 -11.35 -8.83 24.80
C GLU A 724 -10.82 -8.36 26.17
N ASN A 725 -9.65 -8.84 26.58
CA ASN A 725 -8.95 -8.39 27.80
C ASN A 725 -8.12 -7.10 27.61
N MET A 726 -8.37 -6.37 26.53
CA MET A 726 -7.73 -5.12 26.05
C MET A 726 -6.25 -5.21 25.70
N ARG A 727 -5.57 -6.35 25.91
CA ARG A 727 -4.18 -6.54 25.45
C ARG A 727 -4.10 -6.58 23.93
N ILE A 728 -3.00 -6.06 23.39
CA ILE A 728 -2.70 -6.09 21.96
C ILE A 728 -1.70 -7.22 21.72
N GLU A 729 -2.10 -8.27 21.02
CA GLU A 729 -1.15 -9.18 20.41
C GLU A 729 -0.62 -8.58 19.10
N ALA A 730 0.67 -8.76 18.84
CA ALA A 730 1.36 -8.16 17.71
C ALA A 730 2.30 -9.18 17.06
N ASN A 731 2.31 -9.22 15.73
CA ASN A 731 3.25 -10.02 14.97
C ASN A 731 3.64 -9.37 13.63
N CYS A 732 4.88 -9.66 13.23
CA CYS A 732 5.49 -9.19 11.99
C CYS A 732 5.95 -10.41 11.19
N ASP A 733 5.55 -10.51 9.93
CA ASP A 733 5.82 -11.68 9.08
C ASP A 733 7.33 -11.95 8.96
N TYR A 734 7.74 -13.15 9.38
CA TYR A 734 9.14 -13.60 9.41
C TYR A 734 9.85 -13.48 8.06
N ARG A 735 9.11 -13.49 6.95
CA ARG A 735 9.62 -13.45 5.58
C ARG A 735 10.38 -12.15 5.23
N LYS A 736 10.23 -11.06 6.01
CA LYS A 736 11.15 -9.88 6.01
C LYS A 736 11.94 -9.68 7.33
N ARG A 737 11.70 -10.47 8.38
CA ARG A 737 12.26 -10.30 9.73
C ARG A 737 11.95 -8.92 10.35
N GLY A 738 10.71 -8.45 10.20
CA GLY A 738 10.18 -7.37 11.03
C GLY A 738 10.01 -7.81 12.49
N ALA A 739 9.81 -6.85 13.40
CA ALA A 739 9.42 -7.14 14.78
C ALA A 739 8.54 -6.00 15.33
N PRO A 740 7.54 -6.30 16.18
CA PRO A 740 6.70 -5.28 16.78
C PRO A 740 7.40 -4.62 17.99
N ALA A 741 6.87 -3.46 18.39
CA ALA A 741 7.20 -2.77 19.63
C ALA A 741 5.91 -2.27 20.32
N GLY A 742 5.97 -1.95 21.61
CA GLY A 742 4.80 -1.51 22.39
C GLY A 742 5.10 -1.38 23.89
N GLU A 743 4.05 -1.27 24.70
CA GLU A 743 4.05 -1.30 26.19
C GLU A 743 2.85 -2.08 26.74
#